data_AF-A0A1G6J9W5-F1
#
_entry.id   AF-A0A1G6J9W5-F1
#
_cell.length_a   1.000
_cell.length_b   1.000
_cell.length_c   1.000
_cell.angle_alpha   90.00
_cell.angle_beta   90.00
_cell.angle_gamma   90.00
#
_symmetry.space_group_name_H-M   'P 1'
#
loop_
_entity.id
_entity.type
_entity.pdbx_description
1 polymer ?
#
loop_
_entity_poly.entity_id
_entity_poly.type
_entity_poly.pdbx_seq_one_letter_code
_entity_poly.pdbx_strand_id
1 'polypeptide(L)'
;MTRSLLARAAAAALTCVLAAPLTAAAAEADHRPHAFDLQAHRGGLGLRVESSLSAFGNALRLGVSTLELDVQITEDGQAVVTHDRKVDARKCRDTTPATPGDAEYPYVGKFVHTLTLAQVRTLDCGSVRLSDRPDQELAPGSRMPLLRDVFALTRRYGATDVRFNIETKVEAGAPHETAPREQFVQITAREIEAAAMGNRVSIQSFDWGALMRMRQIAPRLPLVALTNHDFLQTGKDGASPWLGGLDIDDFHGDPIAAIKTFGATTFSPVHGFPQGGSVQDPAYRPYVTAEMVRHAHRNGIKVVPWTVNDVPTMTKLINDGIDGLITDYPDRLRTLLAQRGFRLPKAYASPFDIQGHRGARAVRPENTLAAFRYALANPDVSTLELDTGITEDGHVVVLHDRTVNASHCVDTAPATPADPEFPYVGKRVHDLTLAQLKTIDCGSKTLPEFPEQVAAPGERIPTLTEVFTAVRASGRPDIRLNIETKVSPTANDTAPYEVFTRKVVTEITRAGFTSRTTLQSFDWRTIILARKLNPSLETVALIWQYGPAECKTLADECSLQAIYGDPTTKSPWTGGLDWWKSQDLAKLVRQSGATTVSANWQVHDPNQSTVDNEDWYLRQNPAYFHAPDVQGLHRKHLKVIPYTVNDEPTMNRVITLGVDGIITDNPDLLVRVAKLHGLR
;
A
#
# COMPACT_ATOMS: atom_id res chain seq x y z
N MET A 1 45.76 -52.98 16.84
CA MET A 1 45.72 -52.82 18.31
C MET A 1 45.74 -51.34 18.63
N THR A 2 44.88 -50.94 19.55
CA THR A 2 44.40 -49.58 19.86
C THR A 2 45.32 -48.78 20.78
N ARG A 3 44.97 -47.47 20.89
CA ARG A 3 45.33 -46.44 21.90
C ARG A 3 46.47 -45.49 21.48
N SER A 4 46.50 -44.19 21.80
CA SER A 4 45.53 -43.11 22.10
C SER A 4 46.38 -41.91 22.59
N LEU A 5 46.20 -40.73 21.96
CA LEU A 5 46.16 -39.36 22.54
C LEU A 5 47.25 -38.78 23.48
N LEU A 6 47.39 -37.44 23.34
CA LEU A 6 48.03 -36.40 24.20
C LEU A 6 49.49 -36.06 23.84
N ALA A 7 49.98 -34.81 23.83
CA ALA A 7 49.43 -33.49 24.18
C ALA A 7 50.20 -32.37 23.44
N ARG A 8 49.63 -31.17 23.49
CA ARG A 8 50.08 -29.87 22.95
C ARG A 8 51.49 -29.46 23.41
N ALA A 9 52.23 -28.81 22.51
CA ALA A 9 53.37 -27.95 22.84
C ALA A 9 53.22 -26.60 22.12
N ALA A 10 53.32 -25.53 22.92
CA ALA A 10 53.37 -24.14 22.48
C ALA A 10 54.77 -23.81 21.94
N ALA A 11 54.85 -22.95 20.93
CA ALA A 11 56.10 -22.32 20.50
C ALA A 11 55.88 -20.81 20.32
N ALA A 12 56.66 -20.05 21.08
CA ALA A 12 56.79 -18.61 21.00
C ALA A 12 57.58 -18.20 19.75
N ALA A 13 57.29 -17.02 19.20
CA ALA A 13 58.17 -16.37 18.23
C ALA A 13 58.24 -14.85 18.47
N LEU A 14 59.41 -14.45 18.97
CA LEU A 14 60.16 -13.20 18.85
C LEU A 14 59.51 -11.95 18.24
N THR A 15 59.55 -10.91 19.05
CA THR A 15 59.43 -9.48 18.76
C THR A 15 60.61 -8.95 17.93
N CYS A 16 60.32 -8.33 16.79
CA CYS A 16 61.22 -7.40 16.10
C CYS A 16 60.68 -5.98 16.28
N VAL A 17 61.43 -5.14 16.99
CA VAL A 17 61.16 -3.70 17.15
C VAL A 17 61.80 -2.96 15.98
N LEU A 18 60.98 -2.38 15.11
CA LEU A 18 61.40 -1.34 14.15
C LEU A 18 60.74 -0.05 14.58
N ALA A 19 61.56 0.89 15.08
CA ALA A 19 61.16 2.26 15.36
C ALA A 19 61.00 3.01 14.03
N ALA A 20 59.81 3.58 13.80
CA ALA A 20 59.52 4.52 12.72
C ALA A 20 58.71 5.71 13.29
N PRO A 21 58.87 6.92 12.73
CA PRO A 21 58.65 8.17 13.45
C PRO A 21 57.16 8.49 13.61
N LEU A 22 56.83 9.09 14.75
CA LEU A 22 55.53 9.70 15.07
C LEU A 22 55.24 10.86 14.11
N THR A 23 54.63 10.57 12.96
CA THR A 23 53.79 11.55 12.27
C THR A 23 52.45 11.55 12.97
N ALA A 24 52.08 12.69 13.56
CA ALA A 24 50.76 12.95 14.10
C ALA A 24 49.70 12.74 12.99
N ALA A 25 49.09 11.56 12.97
CA ALA A 25 47.87 11.34 12.22
C ALA A 25 46.77 12.16 12.91
N ALA A 26 46.26 13.16 12.19
CA ALA A 26 45.02 13.82 12.54
C ALA A 26 43.97 12.74 12.84
N ALA A 27 43.22 12.93 13.93
CA ALA A 27 42.13 12.05 14.32
C ALA A 27 41.21 11.78 13.12
N GLU A 28 41.29 10.57 12.57
CA GLU A 28 40.25 10.06 11.67
C GLU A 28 38.96 10.03 12.49
N ALA A 29 38.06 10.96 12.17
CA ALA A 29 36.72 10.99 12.72
C ALA A 29 36.03 9.64 12.44
N ASP A 30 35.55 8.99 13.50
CA ASP A 30 34.83 7.72 13.52
C ASP A 30 33.85 7.62 12.33
N HIS A 31 34.28 6.94 11.26
CA HIS A 31 33.53 6.77 10.01
C HIS A 31 32.43 5.70 10.17
N ARG A 32 31.61 5.80 11.23
CA ARG A 32 30.34 5.08 11.30
C ARG A 32 29.32 5.93 10.53
N PRO A 33 28.62 5.38 9.52
CA PRO A 33 27.57 6.13 8.85
C PRO A 33 26.51 6.52 9.87
N HIS A 34 26.44 7.81 10.19
CA HIS A 34 25.49 8.36 11.15
C HIS A 34 24.06 8.05 10.70
N ALA A 35 23.21 7.59 11.61
CA ALA A 35 21.78 7.50 11.34
C ALA A 35 21.18 8.91 11.45
N PHE A 36 20.52 9.38 10.40
CA PHE A 36 19.87 10.69 10.36
C PHE A 36 18.35 10.51 10.38
N ASP A 37 17.65 11.31 11.18
CA ASP A 37 16.20 11.25 11.25
C ASP A 37 15.54 12.10 10.15
N LEU A 38 15.33 11.47 8.99
CA LEU A 38 14.58 12.05 7.87
C LEU A 38 13.08 11.92 8.16
N GLN A 39 12.43 13.05 8.47
CA GLN A 39 10.99 13.11 8.76
C GLN A 39 10.21 13.73 7.59
N ALA A 40 9.22 13.00 7.06
CA ALA A 40 8.32 13.51 6.03
C ALA A 40 7.19 14.32 6.67
N HIS A 41 7.27 15.65 6.57
CA HIS A 41 6.27 16.59 7.10
C HIS A 41 4.91 16.31 6.46
N ARG A 42 3.93 15.92 7.27
CA ARG A 42 2.59 15.49 6.83
C ARG A 42 2.58 14.44 5.72
N GLY A 43 3.60 13.56 5.72
CA GLY A 43 3.81 12.55 4.68
C GLY A 43 4.54 13.05 3.42
N GLY A 44 5.05 14.28 3.42
CA GLY A 44 5.74 14.90 2.28
C GLY A 44 4.82 15.83 1.50
N LEU A 45 4.30 16.84 2.19
CA LEU A 45 3.36 17.85 1.67
C LEU A 45 3.80 18.47 0.32
N GLY A 46 5.11 18.58 0.08
CA GLY A 46 5.66 19.12 -1.16
C GLY A 46 5.50 18.20 -2.37
N LEU A 47 5.25 16.91 -2.14
CA LEU A 47 5.14 15.87 -3.16
C LEU A 47 3.69 15.42 -3.38
N ARG A 48 2.91 15.32 -2.29
CA ARG A 48 1.51 14.87 -2.31
C ARG A 48 0.64 15.67 -1.35
N VAL A 49 -0.67 15.65 -1.56
CA VAL A 49 -1.66 16.27 -0.66
C VAL A 49 -1.46 15.82 0.79
N GLU A 50 -1.29 16.79 1.69
CA GLU A 50 -0.86 16.55 3.07
C GLU A 50 -1.78 15.63 3.86
N SER A 51 -1.22 14.99 4.89
CA SER A 51 -1.98 14.30 5.94
C SER A 51 -2.94 13.22 5.42
N SER A 52 -2.67 12.71 4.22
CA SER A 52 -3.45 11.67 3.55
C SER A 52 -2.71 10.34 3.58
N LEU A 53 -3.46 9.22 3.49
CA LEU A 53 -2.84 7.91 3.31
C LEU A 53 -1.97 7.87 2.05
N SER A 54 -2.35 8.57 0.98
CA SER A 54 -1.55 8.74 -0.23
C SER A 54 -0.15 9.32 0.04
N ALA A 55 -0.08 10.40 0.82
CA ALA A 55 1.20 11.01 1.20
C ALA A 55 2.05 10.07 2.07
N PHE A 56 1.45 9.49 3.11
CA PHE A 56 2.18 8.56 3.99
C PHE A 56 2.68 7.31 3.24
N GLY A 57 1.86 6.75 2.35
CA GLY A 57 2.25 5.64 1.48
C GLY A 57 3.43 5.99 0.57
N ASN A 58 3.42 7.18 -0.02
CA ASN A 58 4.54 7.69 -0.81
C ASN A 58 5.82 7.86 0.04
N ALA A 59 5.72 8.39 1.25
CA ALA A 59 6.86 8.50 2.16
C ALA A 59 7.45 7.11 2.54
N LEU A 60 6.60 6.10 2.76
CA LEU A 60 7.06 4.73 3.00
C LEU A 60 7.81 4.16 1.79
N ARG A 61 7.29 4.36 0.57
CA ARG A 61 7.92 3.92 -0.68
C ARG A 61 9.23 4.64 -0.95
N LEU A 62 9.31 5.93 -0.64
CA LEU A 62 10.54 6.72 -0.75
C LEU A 62 11.60 6.26 0.25
N GLY A 63 11.18 5.80 1.43
CA GLY A 63 12.06 5.34 2.50
C GLY A 63 12.46 6.48 3.43
N VAL A 64 11.56 6.79 4.36
CA VAL A 64 11.79 7.78 5.42
C VAL A 64 12.04 7.13 6.78
N SER A 65 12.70 7.85 7.68
CA SER A 65 12.90 7.39 9.06
C SER A 65 11.61 7.51 9.87
N THR A 66 10.88 8.61 9.65
CA THR A 66 9.75 9.01 10.49
C THR A 66 8.65 9.64 9.63
N LEU A 67 7.40 9.24 9.89
CA LEU A 67 6.23 9.95 9.40
C LEU A 67 5.87 11.03 10.42
N GLU A 68 5.99 12.29 10.01
CA GLU A 68 5.55 13.42 10.80
C GLU A 68 4.09 13.71 10.41
N LEU A 69 3.23 13.94 11.40
CA LEU A 69 1.80 14.16 11.18
C LEU A 69 1.14 14.92 12.33
N ASP A 70 0.03 15.57 12.00
CA ASP A 70 -0.78 16.36 12.93
C ASP A 70 -2.07 15.63 13.28
N VAL A 71 -2.49 15.67 14.54
CA VAL A 71 -3.79 15.15 14.97
C VAL A 71 -4.70 16.31 15.36
N GLN A 72 -6.00 16.14 15.14
CA GLN A 72 -7.11 16.90 15.73
C GLN A 72 -8.14 15.90 16.29
N ILE A 73 -8.99 16.36 17.20
CA ILE A 73 -10.05 15.53 17.81
C ILE A 73 -11.42 16.04 17.34
N THR A 74 -12.24 15.14 16.83
CA THR A 74 -13.63 15.41 16.44
C THR A 74 -14.55 15.54 17.65
N GLU A 75 -15.76 16.08 17.45
CA GLU A 75 -16.78 16.22 18.50
C GLU A 75 -17.08 14.88 19.19
N ASP A 76 -17.18 13.80 18.40
CA ASP A 76 -17.41 12.42 18.85
C ASP A 76 -16.12 11.69 19.28
N GLY A 77 -15.05 12.43 19.56
CA GLY A 77 -13.85 11.93 20.24
C GLY A 77 -12.95 11.04 19.39
N GLN A 78 -12.90 11.27 18.07
CA GLN A 78 -12.04 10.53 17.14
C GLN A 78 -10.79 11.34 16.79
N ALA A 79 -9.61 10.68 16.82
CA ALA A 79 -8.36 11.30 16.40
C ALA A 79 -8.22 11.24 14.87
N VAL A 80 -8.45 12.38 14.22
CA VAL A 80 -8.28 12.56 12.76
C VAL A 80 -6.93 13.22 12.47
N VAL A 81 -6.31 12.83 11.36
CA VAL A 81 -5.02 13.36 10.94
C VAL A 81 -5.26 14.55 10.01
N THR A 82 -4.97 15.74 10.51
CA THR A 82 -5.12 17.01 9.79
C THR A 82 -4.38 18.11 10.54
N HIS A 83 -3.80 19.06 9.82
CA HIS A 83 -3.02 20.13 10.42
C HIS A 83 -3.89 21.20 11.08
N ASP A 84 -4.91 21.67 10.35
CA ASP A 84 -5.65 22.86 10.73
C ASP A 84 -6.77 22.51 11.70
N ARG A 85 -6.93 23.34 12.74
CA ARG A 85 -8.07 23.23 13.67
C ARG A 85 -9.41 23.57 13.03
N LYS A 86 -9.38 24.32 11.93
CA LYS A 86 -10.51 24.71 11.10
C LYS A 86 -10.38 24.05 9.73
N VAL A 87 -11.46 23.51 9.19
CA VAL A 87 -11.46 22.92 7.84
C VAL A 87 -11.17 24.02 6.82
N ASP A 88 -9.97 24.00 6.23
CA ASP A 88 -9.50 25.04 5.33
C ASP A 88 -9.99 24.81 3.89
N ALA A 89 -10.70 25.79 3.32
CA ALA A 89 -11.20 25.77 1.95
C ALA A 89 -10.09 25.74 0.88
N ARG A 90 -8.85 26.09 1.25
CA ARG A 90 -7.67 25.96 0.37
C ARG A 90 -7.22 24.51 0.21
N LYS A 91 -7.69 23.59 1.06
CA LYS A 91 -7.29 22.18 1.11
C LYS A 91 -8.46 21.23 0.90
N CYS A 92 -9.61 21.55 1.48
CA CYS A 92 -10.78 20.67 1.52
C CYS A 92 -12.00 21.28 0.84
N ARG A 93 -12.88 20.41 0.34
CA ARG A 93 -14.19 20.74 -0.24
C ARG A 93 -15.28 19.88 0.39
N ASP A 94 -16.45 20.48 0.58
CA ASP A 94 -17.67 19.75 0.87
C ASP A 94 -18.10 18.90 -0.34
N THR A 95 -18.58 17.68 -0.09
CA THR A 95 -19.13 16.81 -1.15
C THR A 95 -20.61 16.53 -0.94
N THR A 96 -20.98 16.03 0.23
CA THR A 96 -22.35 15.70 0.62
C THR A 96 -22.52 15.90 2.13
N PRO A 97 -23.72 16.22 2.63
CA PRO A 97 -23.99 16.14 4.06
C PRO A 97 -23.87 14.69 4.57
N ALA A 98 -23.51 14.54 5.85
CA ALA A 98 -23.42 13.25 6.53
C ALA A 98 -24.77 12.54 6.64
N THR A 99 -25.83 13.33 6.83
CA THR A 99 -27.23 12.87 6.81
C THR A 99 -28.08 13.83 5.98
N PRO A 100 -29.15 13.36 5.30
CA PRO A 100 -30.07 14.25 4.62
C PRO A 100 -30.61 15.35 5.55
N GLY A 101 -30.45 16.62 5.15
CA GLY A 101 -30.93 17.76 5.93
C GLY A 101 -30.05 18.13 7.15
N ASP A 102 -28.80 17.66 7.21
CA ASP A 102 -27.87 18.08 8.26
C ASP A 102 -27.74 19.61 8.29
N ALA A 103 -28.22 20.21 9.40
CA ALA A 103 -28.22 21.65 9.62
C ALA A 103 -26.81 22.25 9.72
N GLU A 104 -25.81 21.41 9.95
CA GLU A 104 -24.43 21.80 10.04
C GLU A 104 -23.70 21.82 8.69
N TYR A 105 -24.31 21.34 7.61
CA TYR A 105 -23.73 21.43 6.29
C TYR A 105 -23.90 22.85 5.70
N PRO A 106 -22.88 23.46 5.06
CA PRO A 106 -21.54 22.95 4.74
C PRO A 106 -20.56 22.94 5.92
N TYR A 107 -19.59 22.02 5.87
CA TYR A 107 -18.61 21.81 6.96
C TYR A 107 -17.30 22.56 6.75
N VAL A 108 -16.92 22.90 5.51
CA VAL A 108 -15.73 23.73 5.26
C VAL A 108 -15.87 25.06 5.99
N GLY A 109 -14.81 25.46 6.71
CA GLY A 109 -14.83 26.65 7.56
C GLY A 109 -15.38 26.42 8.97
N LYS A 110 -15.65 25.18 9.38
CA LYS A 110 -15.94 24.85 10.79
C LYS A 110 -14.72 24.31 11.51
N PHE A 111 -14.76 24.31 12.84
CA PHE A 111 -13.70 23.71 13.65
C PHE A 111 -13.86 22.19 13.67
N VAL A 112 -12.74 21.47 13.60
CA VAL A 112 -12.74 20.00 13.59
C VAL A 112 -13.38 19.44 14.87
N HIS A 113 -13.16 20.09 16.01
CA HIS A 113 -13.72 19.65 17.30
C HIS A 113 -15.23 19.89 17.46
N THR A 114 -15.87 20.57 16.50
CA THR A 114 -17.33 20.75 16.45
C THR A 114 -17.97 19.92 15.34
N LEU A 115 -17.22 19.01 14.72
CA LEU A 115 -17.71 18.11 13.69
C LEU A 115 -17.55 16.68 14.17
N THR A 116 -18.53 15.83 13.90
CA THR A 116 -18.45 14.38 14.09
C THR A 116 -17.56 13.73 13.01
N LEU A 117 -17.06 12.53 13.27
CA LEU A 117 -16.32 11.76 12.26
C LEU A 117 -17.16 11.48 11.01
N ALA A 118 -18.48 11.30 11.15
CA ALA A 118 -19.38 11.08 10.02
C ALA A 118 -19.37 12.28 9.06
N GLN A 119 -19.39 13.51 9.60
CA GLN A 119 -19.29 14.76 8.83
C GLN A 119 -17.88 14.95 8.25
N VAL A 120 -16.84 14.77 9.04
CA VAL A 120 -15.44 14.89 8.55
C VAL A 120 -15.15 13.92 7.41
N ARG A 121 -15.74 12.71 7.42
CA ARG A 121 -15.59 11.71 6.37
C ARG A 121 -16.27 12.05 5.05
N THR A 122 -17.10 13.09 4.97
CA THR A 122 -17.66 13.56 3.69
C THR A 122 -16.77 14.59 3.01
N LEU A 123 -15.74 15.11 3.66
CA LEU A 123 -14.85 16.12 3.09
C LEU A 123 -13.84 15.49 2.12
N ASP A 124 -13.67 16.11 0.96
CA ASP A 124 -12.58 15.81 0.03
C ASP A 124 -11.43 16.80 0.25
N CYS A 125 -10.36 16.31 0.86
CA CYS A 125 -9.13 17.05 1.15
C CYS A 125 -7.97 16.67 0.22
N GLY A 126 -8.25 15.98 -0.89
CA GLY A 126 -7.23 15.52 -1.85
C GLY A 126 -7.37 16.08 -3.26
N SER A 127 -8.48 16.76 -3.56
CA SER A 127 -8.75 17.35 -4.88
C SER A 127 -8.25 18.79 -5.06
N VAL A 128 -7.79 19.45 -4.00
CA VAL A 128 -7.34 20.85 -4.07
C VAL A 128 -5.82 20.91 -4.04
N ARG A 129 -5.23 21.57 -5.05
CA ARG A 129 -3.80 21.85 -5.10
C ARG A 129 -3.52 23.16 -4.38
N LEU A 130 -2.54 23.16 -3.47
CA LEU A 130 -2.06 24.40 -2.85
C LEU A 130 -1.32 25.27 -3.89
N SER A 131 -1.59 26.57 -3.87
CA SER A 131 -1.03 27.51 -4.85
C SER A 131 0.49 27.65 -4.76
N ASP A 132 1.07 27.45 -3.57
CA ASP A 132 2.50 27.46 -3.29
C ASP A 132 3.17 26.08 -3.46
N ARG A 133 2.42 25.07 -3.93
CA ARG A 133 2.89 23.71 -4.22
C ARG A 133 2.37 23.22 -5.59
N PRO A 134 2.80 23.85 -6.70
CA PRO A 134 2.26 23.57 -8.04
C PRO A 134 2.52 22.13 -8.52
N ASP A 135 3.58 21.49 -8.01
CA ASP A 135 4.01 20.14 -8.40
C ASP A 135 3.38 19.02 -7.54
N GLN A 136 2.54 19.38 -6.57
CA GLN A 136 1.90 18.42 -5.69
C GLN A 136 0.98 17.48 -6.48
N GLU A 137 1.22 16.17 -6.34
CA GLU A 137 0.33 15.13 -6.86
C GLU A 137 -0.96 15.10 -6.03
N LEU A 138 -2.09 15.21 -6.72
CA LEU A 138 -3.42 15.17 -6.12
C LEU A 138 -3.84 13.73 -5.85
N ALA A 139 -4.72 13.56 -4.88
CA ALA A 139 -5.35 12.29 -4.59
C ALA A 139 -6.87 12.51 -4.41
N PRO A 140 -7.61 12.81 -5.51
CA PRO A 140 -9.01 13.21 -5.45
C PRO A 140 -9.89 12.24 -4.65
N GLY A 141 -10.66 12.75 -3.69
CA GLY A 141 -11.48 11.93 -2.79
C GLY A 141 -10.76 11.47 -1.52
N SER A 142 -9.48 11.83 -1.32
CA SER A 142 -8.81 11.62 -0.04
C SER A 142 -9.51 12.39 1.07
N ARG A 143 -9.77 11.69 2.18
CA ARG A 143 -10.41 12.24 3.38
C ARG A 143 -9.37 12.44 4.46
N MET A 144 -9.73 13.11 5.56
CA MET A 144 -8.91 13.10 6.78
C MET A 144 -8.91 11.67 7.34
N PRO A 145 -7.76 10.96 7.35
CA PRO A 145 -7.71 9.60 7.88
C PRO A 145 -7.74 9.63 9.40
N LEU A 146 -8.14 8.52 10.02
CA LEU A 146 -7.93 8.37 11.46
C LEU A 146 -6.47 8.05 11.74
N LEU A 147 -6.01 8.38 12.96
CA LEU A 147 -4.65 8.04 13.39
C LEU A 147 -4.38 6.52 13.27
N ARG A 148 -5.37 5.70 13.63
CA ARG A 148 -5.30 4.23 13.48
C ARG A 148 -5.15 3.76 12.03
N ASP A 149 -5.63 4.52 11.05
CA ASP A 149 -5.52 4.17 9.63
C ASP A 149 -4.08 4.34 9.15
N VAL A 150 -3.38 5.38 9.62
CA VAL A 150 -1.94 5.57 9.34
C VAL A 150 -1.11 4.43 9.97
N PHE A 151 -1.44 4.02 11.20
CA PHE A 151 -0.81 2.85 11.83
C PHE A 151 -1.08 1.56 11.06
N ALA A 152 -2.32 1.33 10.62
CA ALA A 152 -2.68 0.19 9.80
C ALA A 152 -1.93 0.17 8.48
N LEU A 153 -1.75 1.33 7.83
CA LEU A 153 -0.97 1.46 6.60
C LEU A 153 0.48 0.99 6.80
N THR A 154 1.17 1.46 7.84
CA THR A 154 2.56 1.03 8.10
C THR A 154 2.67 -0.47 8.41
N ARG A 155 1.69 -1.06 9.10
CA ARG A 155 1.63 -2.52 9.32
C ARG A 155 1.45 -3.27 8.01
N ARG A 156 0.56 -2.77 7.14
CA ARG A 156 0.31 -3.36 5.82
C ARG A 156 1.56 -3.38 4.95
N TYR A 157 2.38 -2.32 5.00
CA TYR A 157 3.70 -2.28 4.34
C TYR A 157 4.77 -3.16 5.00
N GLY A 158 4.50 -3.76 6.17
CA GLY A 158 5.54 -4.41 6.98
C GLY A 158 6.64 -3.44 7.43
N ALA A 159 6.32 -2.15 7.54
CA ALA A 159 7.28 -1.09 7.82
C ALA A 159 7.56 -0.96 9.32
N THR A 160 8.21 -1.97 9.90
CA THR A 160 8.44 -2.07 11.36
C THR A 160 9.41 -1.04 11.91
N ASP A 161 10.34 -0.54 11.09
CA ASP A 161 11.41 0.36 11.53
C ASP A 161 11.04 1.84 11.44
N VAL A 162 9.92 2.17 10.78
CA VAL A 162 9.46 3.55 10.59
C VAL A 162 8.90 4.08 11.91
N ARG A 163 9.26 5.30 12.29
CA ARG A 163 8.72 5.96 13.49
C ARG A 163 7.60 6.94 13.12
N PHE A 164 6.91 7.44 14.13
CA PHE A 164 5.90 8.49 14.01
C PHE A 164 6.27 9.65 14.93
N ASN A 165 6.21 10.87 14.40
CA ASN A 165 6.28 12.09 15.20
C ASN A 165 4.92 12.77 15.11
N ILE A 166 4.12 12.60 16.16
CA ILE A 166 2.69 12.96 16.16
C ILE A 166 2.53 14.29 16.90
N GLU A 167 2.07 15.32 16.18
CA GLU A 167 1.73 16.61 16.78
C GLU A 167 0.33 16.61 17.39
N THR A 168 0.24 16.93 18.68
CA THR A 168 -1.04 17.30 19.29
C THR A 168 -1.29 18.80 19.04
N LYS A 169 -2.18 19.13 18.11
CA LYS A 169 -2.55 20.52 17.77
C LYS A 169 -3.47 21.15 18.82
N VAL A 170 -3.09 21.12 20.09
CA VAL A 170 -3.77 21.87 21.14
C VAL A 170 -3.42 23.34 20.97
N GLU A 171 -4.43 24.18 20.87
CA GLU A 171 -4.24 25.61 20.63
C GLU A 171 -4.17 26.39 21.95
N ALA A 172 -2.97 26.63 22.45
CA ALA A 172 -2.79 27.30 23.74
C ALA A 172 -3.24 28.77 23.73
N GLY A 173 -3.14 29.47 22.59
CA GLY A 173 -3.55 30.86 22.45
C GLY A 173 -5.06 31.07 22.25
N ALA A 174 -5.77 30.02 21.84
CA ALA A 174 -7.22 30.00 21.62
C ALA A 174 -7.79 28.61 21.97
N PRO A 175 -7.81 28.23 23.26
CA PRO A 175 -8.12 26.87 23.70
C PRO A 175 -9.55 26.40 23.41
N HIS A 176 -10.44 27.32 23.02
CA HIS A 176 -11.82 27.03 22.65
C HIS A 176 -11.99 26.66 21.17
N GLU A 177 -10.94 26.78 20.35
CA GLU A 177 -10.93 26.43 18.92
C GLU A 177 -10.40 25.00 18.65
N THR A 178 -10.09 24.25 19.71
CA THR A 178 -9.64 22.85 19.67
C THR A 178 -10.30 22.07 20.79
N ALA A 179 -10.26 20.74 20.76
CA ALA A 179 -10.74 19.94 21.89
C ALA A 179 -9.94 20.28 23.18
N PRO A 180 -10.57 20.21 24.37
CA PRO A 180 -9.89 20.47 25.64
C PRO A 180 -8.61 19.64 25.77
N ARG A 181 -7.53 20.26 26.27
CA ARG A 181 -6.19 19.65 26.39
C ARG A 181 -6.23 18.25 27.02
N GLU A 182 -7.01 18.07 28.09
CA GLU A 182 -7.14 16.76 28.75
C GLU A 182 -7.75 15.71 27.82
N GLN A 183 -8.88 16.02 27.20
CA GLN A 183 -9.54 15.12 26.25
C GLN A 183 -8.60 14.76 25.09
N PHE A 184 -7.89 15.76 24.56
CA PHE A 184 -6.96 15.59 23.46
C PHE A 184 -5.86 14.59 23.80
N VAL A 185 -5.14 14.85 24.90
CA VAL A 185 -4.02 14.02 25.33
C VAL A 185 -4.48 12.58 25.63
N GLN A 186 -5.62 12.41 26.29
CA GLN A 186 -6.17 11.08 26.61
C GLN A 186 -6.55 10.29 25.36
N ILE A 187 -7.21 10.92 24.38
CA ILE A 187 -7.62 10.23 23.15
C ILE A 187 -6.39 9.83 22.33
N THR A 188 -5.43 10.74 22.14
CA THR A 188 -4.21 10.43 21.39
C THR A 188 -3.42 9.30 22.06
N ALA A 189 -3.22 9.34 23.38
CA ALA A 189 -2.52 8.27 24.11
C ALA A 189 -3.22 6.91 23.98
N ARG A 190 -4.55 6.90 24.11
CA ARG A 190 -5.37 5.68 23.97
C ARG A 190 -5.27 5.07 22.57
N GLU A 191 -5.31 5.87 21.51
CA GLU A 191 -5.16 5.37 20.13
C GLU A 191 -3.77 4.75 19.89
N ILE A 192 -2.72 5.35 20.44
CA ILE A 192 -1.35 4.83 20.36
C ILE A 192 -1.21 3.49 21.10
N GLU A 193 -1.78 3.41 22.31
CA GLU A 193 -1.78 2.19 23.12
C GLU A 193 -2.58 1.07 22.45
N ALA A 194 -3.81 1.37 22.01
CA ALA A 194 -4.68 0.40 21.32
C ALA A 194 -4.04 -0.15 20.03
N ALA A 195 -3.25 0.67 19.33
CA ALA A 195 -2.51 0.25 18.14
C ALA A 195 -1.19 -0.48 18.44
N ALA A 196 -0.79 -0.59 19.72
CA ALA A 196 0.50 -1.10 20.19
C ALA A 196 1.71 -0.38 19.54
N MET A 197 1.61 0.94 19.35
CA MET A 197 2.61 1.73 18.64
C MET A 197 3.55 2.54 19.54
N GLY A 198 3.42 2.44 20.87
CA GLY A 198 4.16 3.27 21.82
C GLY A 198 5.69 3.27 21.65
N ASN A 199 6.29 2.15 21.24
CA ASN A 199 7.75 2.05 21.01
C ASN A 199 8.24 2.76 19.74
N ARG A 200 7.32 3.20 18.87
CA ARG A 200 7.62 3.82 17.57
C ARG A 200 7.13 5.27 17.48
N VAL A 201 6.44 5.76 18.49
CA VAL A 201 5.80 7.07 18.50
C VAL A 201 6.56 8.03 19.40
N SER A 202 6.86 9.22 18.90
CA SER A 202 7.11 10.42 19.70
C SER A 202 5.93 11.37 19.63
N ILE A 203 5.69 12.12 20.70
CA ILE A 203 4.68 13.18 20.76
C ILE A 203 5.37 14.53 20.67
N GLN A 204 4.95 15.35 19.71
CA GLN A 204 5.38 16.73 19.57
C GLN A 204 4.22 17.70 19.81
N SER A 205 4.51 18.92 20.24
CA SER A 205 3.50 19.96 20.45
C SER A 205 4.16 21.32 20.66
N PHE A 206 3.54 22.39 20.16
CA PHE A 206 3.85 23.76 20.59
C PHE A 206 3.30 24.06 21.98
N ASP A 207 2.18 23.45 22.35
CA ASP A 207 1.65 23.51 23.72
C ASP A 207 2.44 22.53 24.61
N TRP A 208 3.43 23.05 25.33
CA TRP A 208 4.25 22.26 26.25
C TRP A 208 3.44 21.77 27.47
N GLY A 209 2.33 22.44 27.81
CA GLY A 209 1.39 21.94 28.81
C GLY A 209 0.75 20.61 28.40
N ALA A 210 0.48 20.43 27.10
CA ALA A 210 0.02 19.15 26.57
C ALA A 210 1.12 18.07 26.67
N LEU A 211 2.40 18.42 26.43
CA LEU A 211 3.53 17.50 26.61
C LEU A 211 3.73 17.09 28.08
N MET A 212 3.65 18.05 29.00
CA MET A 212 3.69 17.79 30.44
C MET A 212 2.56 16.85 30.86
N ARG A 213 1.35 17.08 30.34
CA ARG A 213 0.22 16.18 30.62
C ARG A 213 0.44 14.79 30.01
N MET A 214 0.95 14.71 28.79
CA MET A 214 1.30 13.45 28.14
C MET A 214 2.35 12.66 28.95
N ARG A 215 3.37 13.34 29.51
CA ARG A 215 4.36 12.72 30.41
C ARG A 215 3.71 12.04 31.60
N GLN A 216 2.68 12.65 32.19
CA GLN A 216 2.02 12.10 33.37
C GLN A 216 1.25 10.82 33.07
N ILE A 217 0.58 10.73 31.90
CA ILE A 217 -0.28 9.59 31.56
C ILE A 217 0.41 8.51 30.74
N ALA A 218 1.43 8.87 29.96
CA ALA A 218 2.16 7.98 29.07
C ALA A 218 3.68 8.21 29.17
N PRO A 219 4.30 7.98 30.35
CA PRO A 219 5.67 8.41 30.65
C PRO A 219 6.77 7.79 29.79
N ARG A 220 6.45 6.71 29.05
CA ARG A 220 7.37 6.03 28.14
C ARG A 220 7.46 6.67 26.76
N LEU A 221 6.47 7.50 26.37
CA LEU A 221 6.49 8.16 25.07
C LEU A 221 7.57 9.26 25.06
N PRO A 222 8.53 9.23 24.10
CA PRO A 222 9.41 10.35 23.87
C PRO A 222 8.61 11.62 23.55
N LEU A 223 8.99 12.72 24.20
CA LEU A 223 8.39 14.03 23.95
C LEU A 223 9.37 14.92 23.17
N VAL A 224 8.81 15.69 22.25
CA VAL A 224 9.48 16.59 21.32
C VAL A 224 8.90 17.99 21.52
N ALA A 225 9.71 18.92 22.02
CA ALA A 225 9.25 20.28 22.29
C ALA A 225 9.34 21.12 21.02
N LEU A 226 8.20 21.40 20.38
CA LEU A 226 8.13 22.35 19.26
C LEU A 226 8.18 23.77 19.82
N THR A 227 8.91 24.65 19.16
CA THR A 227 8.86 26.09 19.46
C THR A 227 9.35 26.94 18.30
N ASN A 228 9.13 28.23 18.42
CA ASN A 228 9.81 29.26 17.66
C ASN A 228 10.25 30.36 18.63
N HIS A 229 11.11 31.28 18.17
CA HIS A 229 11.60 32.38 19.00
C HIS A 229 10.47 33.19 19.67
N ASP A 230 9.38 33.47 18.94
CA ASP A 230 8.31 34.34 19.43
C ASP A 230 7.42 33.67 20.47
N PHE A 231 7.29 32.35 20.43
CA PHE A 231 6.49 31.57 21.38
C PHE A 231 7.15 31.45 22.75
N LEU A 232 8.48 31.63 22.83
CA LEU A 232 9.18 31.70 24.11
C LEU A 232 8.80 32.99 24.87
N GLN A 233 8.51 34.08 24.14
CA GLN A 233 8.22 35.39 24.72
C GLN A 233 9.32 35.93 25.65
N THR A 234 10.58 35.60 25.38
CA THR A 234 11.74 36.02 26.20
C THR A 234 11.76 37.53 26.46
N GLY A 235 11.93 37.91 27.72
CA GLY A 235 11.94 39.29 28.18
C GLY A 235 10.56 39.96 28.25
N LYS A 236 9.46 39.22 28.08
CA LYS A 236 8.10 39.70 28.32
C LYS A 236 7.63 39.24 29.69
N ASP A 237 6.84 40.08 30.36
CA ASP A 237 6.33 39.76 31.69
C ASP A 237 5.39 38.54 31.67
N GLY A 238 5.77 37.51 32.43
CA GLY A 238 4.94 36.35 32.73
C GLY A 238 5.09 35.18 31.76
N ALA A 239 4.55 34.03 32.17
CA ALA A 239 4.64 32.79 31.41
C ALA A 239 3.90 32.87 30.07
N SER A 240 4.60 32.54 28.99
CA SER A 240 4.00 32.34 27.68
C SER A 240 2.91 31.25 27.74
N PRO A 241 1.75 31.45 27.09
CA PRO A 241 0.67 30.46 27.09
C PRO A 241 1.10 29.12 26.51
N TRP A 242 2.11 29.12 25.63
CA TRP A 242 2.64 27.93 24.97
C TRP A 242 3.49 27.04 25.87
N LEU A 243 4.09 27.59 26.94
CA LEU A 243 5.09 26.88 27.73
C LEU A 243 4.50 26.13 28.94
N GLY A 244 3.17 25.96 28.97
CA GLY A 244 2.52 25.15 29.99
C GLY A 244 2.63 25.71 31.41
N GLY A 245 2.77 27.04 31.54
CA GLY A 245 2.95 27.73 32.82
C GLY A 245 4.41 27.98 33.22
N LEU A 246 5.38 27.56 32.41
CA LEU A 246 6.77 27.99 32.57
C LEU A 246 6.96 29.40 32.03
N ASP A 247 7.70 30.22 32.76
CA ASP A 247 8.28 31.45 32.25
C ASP A 247 9.69 31.13 31.71
N ILE A 248 10.00 31.55 30.48
CA ILE A 248 11.31 31.26 29.90
C ILE A 248 12.42 32.10 30.54
N ASP A 249 12.08 33.23 31.16
CA ASP A 249 13.04 34.13 31.78
C ASP A 249 13.60 33.55 33.09
N ASP A 250 12.84 32.66 33.75
CA ASP A 250 13.33 31.82 34.86
C ASP A 250 14.48 30.90 34.44
N PHE A 251 14.63 30.66 33.14
CA PHE A 251 15.71 29.89 32.52
C PHE A 251 16.69 30.77 31.74
N HIS A 252 16.68 32.09 31.98
CA HIS A 252 17.51 33.07 31.27
C HIS A 252 17.34 33.02 29.74
N GLY A 253 16.14 32.68 29.26
CA GLY A 253 15.86 32.56 27.84
C GLY A 253 16.35 31.24 27.21
N ASP A 254 16.85 30.27 27.97
CA ASP A 254 17.35 28.99 27.45
C ASP A 254 16.22 27.93 27.31
N PRO A 255 15.75 27.64 26.09
CA PRO A 255 14.71 26.63 25.89
C PRO A 255 15.19 25.23 26.25
N ILE A 256 16.49 24.91 26.12
CA ILE A 256 17.02 23.58 26.45
C ILE A 256 16.92 23.33 27.96
N ALA A 257 17.23 24.32 28.79
CA ALA A 257 17.08 24.23 30.23
C ALA A 257 15.60 24.01 30.63
N ALA A 258 14.67 24.77 30.05
CA ALA A 258 13.24 24.62 30.30
C ALA A 258 12.71 23.23 29.89
N ILE A 259 13.09 22.75 28.70
CA ILE A 259 12.68 21.44 28.14
C ILE A 259 13.03 20.27 29.06
N LYS A 260 14.17 20.33 29.75
CA LYS A 260 14.61 19.29 30.68
C LYS A 260 13.67 19.14 31.89
N THR A 261 13.01 20.21 32.31
CA THR A 261 12.16 20.19 33.52
C THR A 261 10.95 19.28 33.39
N PHE A 262 10.44 19.08 32.17
CA PHE A 262 9.33 18.18 31.87
C PHE A 262 9.76 16.93 31.09
N GLY A 263 11.07 16.72 30.94
CA GLY A 263 11.65 15.49 30.44
C GLY A 263 11.49 15.25 28.93
N ALA A 264 11.25 16.29 28.13
CA ALA A 264 11.34 16.15 26.68
C ALA A 264 12.76 15.83 26.24
N THR A 265 12.88 15.02 25.19
CA THR A 265 14.16 14.41 24.75
C THR A 265 14.68 15.02 23.45
N THR A 266 13.84 15.81 22.79
CA THR A 266 14.14 16.45 21.51
C THR A 266 13.62 17.87 21.53
N PHE A 267 14.45 18.79 21.06
CA PHE A 267 14.13 20.17 20.77
C PHE A 267 13.85 20.31 19.28
N SER A 268 12.68 20.84 18.93
CA SER A 268 12.22 20.96 17.54
C SER A 268 11.89 22.42 17.20
N PRO A 269 12.91 23.26 16.94
CA PRO A 269 12.71 24.67 16.65
C PRO A 269 12.45 24.97 15.17
N VAL A 270 11.85 26.13 14.90
CA VAL A 270 11.91 26.74 13.55
C VAL A 270 13.37 26.91 13.11
N HIS A 271 13.70 26.66 11.84
CA HIS A 271 15.10 26.76 11.39
C HIS A 271 15.66 28.20 11.40
N GLY A 272 14.84 29.20 11.08
CA GLY A 272 15.21 30.62 11.09
C GLY A 272 14.10 31.53 10.58
N PHE A 273 14.45 32.80 10.34
CA PHE A 273 13.50 33.88 10.04
C PHE A 273 13.87 34.62 8.74
N PRO A 274 12.91 34.95 7.85
CA PRO A 274 11.50 34.56 7.93
C PRO A 274 11.33 33.04 7.82
N GLN A 275 10.26 32.51 8.42
CA GLN A 275 9.96 31.08 8.36
C GLN A 275 9.81 30.65 6.89
N GLY A 276 10.48 29.54 6.52
CA GLY A 276 10.48 29.03 5.15
C GLY A 276 11.47 29.75 4.21
N GLY A 277 12.24 30.73 4.70
CA GLY A 277 13.33 31.36 3.94
C GLY A 277 14.54 30.43 3.75
N SER A 278 15.42 30.76 2.82
CA SER A 278 16.68 30.04 2.60
C SER A 278 17.85 30.73 3.29
N VAL A 279 18.86 29.96 3.70
CA VAL A 279 20.17 30.51 4.13
C VAL A 279 20.87 31.36 3.07
N GLN A 280 20.41 31.30 1.82
CA GLN A 280 20.91 32.14 0.73
C GLN A 280 20.20 33.50 0.65
N ASP A 281 19.06 33.67 1.33
CA ASP A 281 18.32 34.92 1.30
C ASP A 281 19.01 35.99 2.17
N PRO A 282 19.22 37.22 1.67
CA PRO A 282 19.91 38.26 2.44
C PRO A 282 19.20 38.65 3.76
N ALA A 283 17.89 38.47 3.82
CA ALA A 283 17.08 38.76 5.01
C ALA A 283 17.05 37.59 6.01
N TYR A 284 17.58 36.42 5.65
CA TYR A 284 17.50 35.23 6.47
C TYR A 284 18.38 35.33 7.71
N ARG A 285 17.80 35.02 8.86
CA ARG A 285 18.46 34.97 10.16
C ARG A 285 18.31 33.57 10.72
N PRO A 286 19.41 32.79 10.87
CA PRO A 286 19.33 31.46 11.45
C PRO A 286 18.91 31.56 12.91
N TYR A 287 17.90 30.77 13.32
CA TYR A 287 17.58 30.58 14.73
C TYR A 287 18.38 29.41 15.29
N VAL A 288 18.43 28.31 14.53
CA VAL A 288 19.27 27.16 14.86
C VAL A 288 20.72 27.46 14.51
N THR A 289 21.62 27.27 15.48
CA THR A 289 23.06 27.46 15.31
C THR A 289 23.82 26.23 15.78
N ALA A 290 25.04 26.02 15.29
CA ALA A 290 25.91 24.94 15.74
C ALA A 290 26.18 24.96 17.26
N GLU A 291 26.22 26.14 17.90
CA GLU A 291 26.37 26.21 19.37
C GLU A 291 25.10 25.78 20.10
N MET A 292 23.92 26.16 19.60
CA MET A 292 22.64 25.70 20.15
C MET A 292 22.53 24.17 20.04
N VAL A 293 22.97 23.57 18.93
CA VAL A 293 23.02 22.11 18.76
C VAL A 293 23.98 21.48 19.77
N ARG A 294 25.22 21.98 19.89
CA ARG A 294 26.17 21.48 20.89
C ARG A 294 25.65 21.62 22.32
N HIS A 295 24.96 22.72 22.63
CA HIS A 295 24.35 22.96 23.93
C HIS A 295 23.24 21.95 24.23
N ALA A 296 22.37 21.68 23.26
CA ALA A 296 21.35 20.65 23.36
C ALA A 296 21.98 19.25 23.58
N HIS A 297 23.01 18.89 22.80
CA HIS A 297 23.70 17.61 22.93
C HIS A 297 24.42 17.44 24.28
N ARG A 298 25.09 18.48 24.80
CA ARG A 298 25.66 18.48 26.16
C ARG A 298 24.62 18.21 27.25
N ASN A 299 23.35 18.50 26.95
CA ASN A 299 22.21 18.28 27.82
C ASN A 299 21.43 16.99 27.51
N GLY A 300 21.90 16.16 26.58
CA GLY A 300 21.24 14.92 26.17
C GLY A 300 19.96 15.14 25.34
N ILE A 301 19.80 16.32 24.75
CA ILE A 301 18.64 16.71 23.94
C ILE A 301 19.01 16.67 22.46
N LYS A 302 18.21 15.97 21.65
CA LYS A 302 18.35 15.97 20.18
C LYS A 302 17.79 17.26 19.57
N VAL A 303 18.27 17.65 18.39
CA VAL A 303 17.76 18.82 17.65
C VAL A 303 17.23 18.39 16.29
N VAL A 304 15.94 18.65 16.05
CA VAL A 304 15.24 18.30 14.80
C VAL A 304 14.44 19.52 14.32
N PRO A 305 15.02 20.43 13.51
CA PRO A 305 14.30 21.62 13.08
C PRO A 305 13.30 21.37 11.95
N TRP A 306 12.37 22.32 11.81
CA TRP A 306 11.28 22.30 10.83
C TRP A 306 10.99 23.72 10.27
N THR A 307 10.27 23.87 9.15
CA THR A 307 10.16 22.91 8.04
C THR A 307 11.16 23.35 6.97
N VAL A 308 12.12 22.50 6.62
CA VAL A 308 13.26 22.89 5.77
C VAL A 308 13.12 22.25 4.39
N ASN A 309 13.09 23.06 3.34
CA ASN A 309 12.66 22.62 2.01
C ASN A 309 13.68 22.83 0.89
N ASP A 310 14.68 23.67 1.11
CA ASP A 310 15.76 23.94 0.15
C ASP A 310 17.07 23.24 0.57
N VAL A 311 17.80 22.73 -0.43
CA VAL A 311 19.06 22.00 -0.24
C VAL A 311 20.15 22.84 0.47
N PRO A 312 20.33 24.15 0.19
CA PRO A 312 21.27 24.98 0.93
C PRO A 312 21.01 25.00 2.45
N THR A 313 19.77 25.23 2.87
CA THR A 313 19.42 25.25 4.30
C THR A 313 19.55 23.86 4.93
N MET A 314 19.12 22.80 4.24
CA MET A 314 19.35 21.41 4.69
C MET A 314 20.84 21.14 4.92
N THR A 315 21.68 21.53 3.96
CA THR A 315 23.15 21.34 4.00
C THR A 315 23.76 22.06 5.19
N LYS A 316 23.39 23.33 5.41
CA LYS A 316 23.85 24.12 6.55
C LYS A 316 23.48 23.46 7.86
N LEU A 317 22.21 23.06 8.05
CA LEU A 317 21.77 22.51 9.33
C LEU A 317 22.40 21.15 9.61
N ILE A 318 22.58 20.31 8.58
CA ILE A 318 23.35 19.06 8.71
C ILE A 318 24.79 19.35 9.15
N ASN A 319 25.44 20.40 8.62
CA ASN A 319 26.79 20.81 9.05
C ASN A 319 26.84 21.31 10.49
N ASP A 320 25.76 21.95 10.97
CA ASP A 320 25.63 22.40 12.35
C ASP A 320 25.43 21.24 13.34
N GLY A 321 25.21 20.02 12.84
CA GLY A 321 25.18 18.79 13.64
C GLY A 321 23.80 18.35 14.13
N ILE A 322 22.71 18.82 13.50
CA ILE A 322 21.35 18.37 13.86
C ILE A 322 21.18 16.84 13.75
N ASP A 323 20.27 16.27 14.54
CA ASP A 323 20.01 14.83 14.59
C ASP A 323 19.01 14.35 13.51
N GLY A 324 18.21 15.28 13.01
CA GLY A 324 17.12 15.01 12.08
C GLY A 324 16.57 16.28 11.48
N LEU A 325 15.67 16.15 10.51
CA LEU A 325 15.06 17.29 9.83
C LEU A 325 13.64 16.93 9.38
N ILE A 326 12.70 17.86 9.59
CA ILE A 326 11.32 17.78 9.11
C ILE A 326 11.22 18.58 7.80
N THR A 327 10.77 17.95 6.73
CA THR A 327 10.71 18.55 5.38
C THR A 327 9.46 18.17 4.61
N ASP A 328 8.97 19.12 3.79
CA ASP A 328 7.93 18.86 2.78
C ASP A 328 8.47 18.02 1.62
N TYR A 329 9.78 18.01 1.40
CA TYR A 329 10.47 17.38 0.26
C TYR A 329 11.44 16.30 0.75
N PRO A 330 10.93 15.17 1.28
CA PRO A 330 11.77 14.10 1.80
C PRO A 330 12.64 13.46 0.71
N ASP A 331 12.27 13.58 -0.56
CA ASP A 331 13.02 13.10 -1.74
C ASP A 331 14.33 13.88 -1.92
N ARG A 332 14.28 15.21 -1.75
CA ARG A 332 15.45 16.09 -1.81
C ARG A 332 16.39 15.80 -0.65
N LEU A 333 15.87 15.70 0.56
CA LEU A 333 16.69 15.38 1.73
C LEU A 333 17.30 13.99 1.61
N ARG A 334 16.54 12.98 1.14
CA ARG A 334 17.07 11.62 0.94
C ARG A 334 18.20 11.62 -0.09
N THR A 335 18.05 12.35 -1.18
CA THR A 335 19.10 12.53 -2.21
C THR A 335 20.35 13.17 -1.61
N LEU A 336 20.18 14.25 -0.83
CA LEU A 336 21.28 14.92 -0.16
C LEU A 336 22.01 13.99 0.84
N LEU A 337 21.26 13.24 1.66
CA LEU A 337 21.84 12.28 2.60
C LEU A 337 22.66 11.20 1.88
N ALA A 338 22.17 10.73 0.73
CA ALA A 338 22.90 9.76 -0.10
C ALA A 338 24.22 10.32 -0.62
N GLN A 339 24.18 11.55 -1.15
CA GLN A 339 25.37 12.26 -1.65
C GLN A 339 26.41 12.51 -0.56
N ARG A 340 25.97 12.65 0.70
CA ARG A 340 26.82 12.89 1.87
C ARG A 340 27.23 11.61 2.61
N GLY A 341 26.92 10.43 2.08
CA GLY A 341 27.35 9.14 2.63
C GLY A 341 26.61 8.69 3.89
N PHE A 342 25.44 9.27 4.20
CA PHE A 342 24.61 8.80 5.31
C PHE A 342 23.97 7.44 4.99
N ARG A 343 23.76 6.62 6.02
CA ARG A 343 22.94 5.42 5.87
C ARG A 343 21.48 5.83 5.64
N LEU A 344 20.97 5.50 4.46
CA LEU A 344 19.58 5.81 4.09
C LEU A 344 18.58 4.91 4.83
N PRO A 345 17.41 5.44 5.21
CA PRO A 345 16.30 4.61 5.70
C PRO A 345 15.82 3.64 4.62
N LYS A 346 15.28 2.48 5.05
CA LYS A 346 14.73 1.46 4.17
C LYS A 346 13.51 2.00 3.41
N ALA A 347 13.50 1.82 2.09
CA ALA A 347 12.32 2.00 1.25
C ALA A 347 11.46 0.73 1.28
N TYR A 348 10.13 0.89 1.26
CA TYR A 348 9.20 -0.23 1.31
C TYR A 348 8.41 -0.34 0.00
N ALA A 349 8.51 -1.47 -0.69
CA ALA A 349 7.64 -1.75 -1.82
C ALA A 349 6.18 -1.79 -1.35
N SER A 350 5.26 -1.34 -2.21
CA SER A 350 3.84 -1.46 -1.86
C SER A 350 3.44 -2.93 -1.75
N PRO A 351 2.69 -3.30 -0.70
CA PRO A 351 2.25 -4.67 -0.48
C PRO A 351 1.04 -5.06 -1.34
N PHE A 352 0.40 -4.10 -2.02
CA PHE A 352 -0.85 -4.33 -2.73
C PHE A 352 -0.59 -4.84 -4.15
N ASP A 353 -1.37 -5.80 -4.64
CA ASP A 353 -1.25 -6.37 -5.99
C ASP A 353 -2.37 -5.89 -6.91
N ILE A 354 -2.02 -5.07 -7.90
CA ILE A 354 -2.94 -4.56 -8.92
C ILE A 354 -2.84 -5.49 -10.12
N GLN A 355 -3.88 -6.31 -10.32
CA GLN A 355 -3.95 -7.24 -11.44
C GLN A 355 -4.89 -6.73 -12.53
N GLY A 356 -4.36 -6.54 -13.73
CA GLY A 356 -5.17 -6.23 -14.90
C GLY A 356 -5.81 -7.49 -15.46
N HIS A 357 -7.11 -7.64 -15.26
CA HIS A 357 -7.91 -8.78 -15.74
C HIS A 357 -7.87 -8.83 -17.27
N ARG A 358 -7.39 -9.95 -17.80
CA ARG A 358 -7.13 -10.17 -19.23
C ARG A 358 -6.33 -9.02 -19.86
N GLY A 359 -5.38 -8.48 -19.10
CA GLY A 359 -4.63 -7.26 -19.40
C GLY A 359 -5.32 -5.98 -18.91
N ALA A 360 -6.40 -5.57 -19.57
CA ALA A 360 -7.18 -4.39 -19.20
C ALA A 360 -8.51 -4.40 -19.98
N ARG A 361 -9.33 -5.42 -19.76
CA ARG A 361 -10.51 -5.72 -20.59
C ARG A 361 -11.46 -4.53 -20.77
N ALA A 362 -11.65 -3.66 -19.78
CA ALA A 362 -12.52 -2.49 -19.94
C ALA A 362 -11.94 -1.42 -20.89
N VAL A 363 -10.64 -1.48 -21.21
CA VAL A 363 -9.90 -0.45 -21.94
C VAL A 363 -9.45 -0.93 -23.34
N ARG A 364 -9.08 -2.20 -23.46
CA ARG A 364 -8.65 -2.85 -24.70
C ARG A 364 -9.26 -4.26 -24.81
N PRO A 365 -9.41 -4.80 -26.03
CA PRO A 365 -9.90 -6.16 -26.26
C PRO A 365 -9.12 -7.17 -25.42
N GLU A 366 -9.86 -7.98 -24.66
CA GLU A 366 -9.31 -8.89 -23.64
C GLU A 366 -8.29 -9.88 -24.20
N ASN A 367 -7.31 -10.26 -23.36
CA ASN A 367 -6.34 -11.32 -23.67
C ASN A 367 -5.52 -11.09 -24.96
N THR A 368 -5.52 -9.86 -25.49
CA THR A 368 -4.70 -9.45 -26.65
C THR A 368 -3.36 -8.88 -26.22
N LEU A 369 -2.38 -8.85 -27.14
CA LEU A 369 -1.11 -8.16 -26.86
C LEU A 369 -1.32 -6.65 -26.67
N ALA A 370 -2.33 -6.06 -27.31
CA ALA A 370 -2.72 -4.66 -27.09
C ALA A 370 -3.13 -4.40 -25.63
N ALA A 371 -3.99 -5.24 -25.04
CA ALA A 371 -4.39 -5.11 -23.64
C ALA A 371 -3.22 -5.29 -22.67
N PHE A 372 -2.36 -6.29 -22.90
CA PHE A 372 -1.18 -6.49 -22.07
C PHE A 372 -0.17 -5.34 -22.18
N ARG A 373 0.09 -4.83 -23.39
CA ARG A 373 0.97 -3.65 -23.58
C ARG A 373 0.41 -2.41 -22.89
N TYR A 374 -0.91 -2.21 -22.92
CA TYR A 374 -1.57 -1.12 -22.21
C TYR A 374 -1.29 -1.21 -20.70
N ALA A 375 -1.55 -2.37 -20.10
CA ALA A 375 -1.30 -2.60 -18.67
C ALA A 375 0.19 -2.46 -18.30
N LEU A 376 1.10 -2.97 -19.15
CA LEU A 376 2.56 -2.86 -18.95
C LEU A 376 3.08 -1.42 -19.00
N ALA A 377 2.41 -0.55 -19.75
CA ALA A 377 2.78 0.87 -19.86
C ALA A 377 2.50 1.64 -18.55
N ASN A 378 1.58 1.15 -17.71
CA ASN A 378 1.31 1.74 -16.41
C ASN A 378 2.30 1.18 -15.35
N PRO A 379 3.17 2.02 -14.75
CA PRO A 379 4.15 1.57 -13.76
C PRO A 379 3.51 1.06 -12.46
N ASP A 380 2.26 1.43 -12.17
CA ASP A 380 1.56 1.07 -10.94
C ASP A 380 0.85 -0.30 -11.04
N VAL A 381 0.67 -0.85 -12.25
CA VAL A 381 0.18 -2.23 -12.45
C VAL A 381 1.28 -3.21 -12.09
N SER A 382 0.93 -4.27 -11.34
CA SER A 382 1.88 -5.26 -10.83
C SER A 382 1.77 -6.61 -11.48
N THR A 383 0.57 -7.00 -11.90
CA THR A 383 0.33 -8.35 -12.42
C THR A 383 -0.56 -8.28 -13.67
N LEU A 384 -0.18 -9.04 -14.68
CA LEU A 384 -1.07 -9.34 -15.80
C LEU A 384 -1.84 -10.60 -15.46
N GLU A 385 -3.16 -10.48 -15.34
CA GLU A 385 -4.04 -11.64 -15.24
C GLU A 385 -4.47 -12.05 -16.65
N LEU A 386 -4.48 -13.36 -16.93
CA LEU A 386 -4.82 -13.90 -18.24
C LEU A 386 -5.31 -15.34 -18.17
N ASP A 387 -6.02 -15.74 -19.21
CA ASP A 387 -6.59 -17.08 -19.36
C ASP A 387 -5.82 -17.89 -20.39
N THR A 388 -5.90 -19.22 -20.31
CA THR A 388 -5.26 -20.11 -21.30
C THR A 388 -6.20 -21.15 -21.86
N GLY A 389 -5.87 -21.62 -23.07
CA GLY A 389 -6.43 -22.78 -23.77
C GLY A 389 -5.32 -23.61 -24.43
N ILE A 390 -5.64 -24.83 -24.89
CA ILE A 390 -4.71 -25.70 -25.64
C ILE A 390 -5.32 -25.99 -27.01
N THR A 391 -4.56 -25.72 -28.07
CA THR A 391 -4.93 -26.01 -29.46
C THR A 391 -4.84 -27.51 -29.77
N GLU A 392 -5.44 -27.94 -30.89
CA GLU A 392 -5.36 -29.32 -31.40
C GLU A 392 -3.90 -29.79 -31.53
N ASP A 393 -3.04 -28.95 -32.11
CA ASP A 393 -1.60 -29.17 -32.28
C ASP A 393 -0.77 -28.86 -31.01
N GLY A 394 -1.44 -28.61 -29.89
CA GLY A 394 -0.86 -28.62 -28.55
C GLY A 394 -0.11 -27.34 -28.14
N HIS A 395 -0.42 -26.19 -28.72
CA HIS A 395 0.10 -24.90 -28.30
C HIS A 395 -0.72 -24.31 -27.15
N VAL A 396 -0.07 -23.63 -26.20
CA VAL A 396 -0.76 -22.85 -25.16
C VAL A 396 -1.12 -21.48 -25.73
N VAL A 397 -2.42 -21.22 -25.86
CA VAL A 397 -2.97 -19.96 -26.36
C VAL A 397 -3.68 -19.21 -25.24
N VAL A 398 -3.83 -17.89 -25.42
CA VAL A 398 -4.32 -16.96 -24.40
C VAL A 398 -5.69 -16.43 -24.80
N LEU A 399 -6.72 -16.96 -24.17
CA LEU A 399 -8.12 -16.60 -24.37
C LEU A 399 -8.97 -17.16 -23.23
N HIS A 400 -10.11 -16.52 -22.96
CA HIS A 400 -10.97 -16.87 -21.84
C HIS A 400 -11.82 -18.12 -22.05
N ASP A 401 -12.44 -18.23 -23.22
CA ASP A 401 -13.46 -19.24 -23.46
C ASP A 401 -12.86 -20.53 -24.03
N ARG A 402 -13.52 -21.66 -23.74
CA ARG A 402 -13.17 -22.97 -24.32
C ARG A 402 -13.50 -23.04 -25.82
N THR A 403 -14.29 -22.09 -26.31
CA THR A 403 -14.62 -21.86 -27.72
C THR A 403 -14.17 -20.48 -28.16
N VAL A 404 -14.01 -20.26 -29.46
CA VAL A 404 -13.75 -18.94 -30.02
C VAL A 404 -15.03 -18.10 -29.93
N ASN A 405 -15.06 -17.12 -29.03
CA ASN A 405 -16.26 -16.35 -28.73
C ASN A 405 -16.63 -15.37 -29.86
N ALA A 406 -17.83 -15.56 -30.43
CA ALA A 406 -18.35 -14.72 -31.51
C ALA A 406 -18.66 -13.28 -31.10
N SER A 407 -18.81 -12.98 -29.81
CA SER A 407 -18.94 -11.60 -29.32
C SER A 407 -17.61 -10.84 -29.37
N HIS A 408 -16.47 -11.55 -29.35
CA HIS A 408 -15.14 -10.94 -29.23
C HIS A 408 -14.34 -11.05 -30.53
N CYS A 409 -14.60 -12.09 -31.32
CA CYS A 409 -13.76 -12.46 -32.45
C CYS A 409 -14.51 -12.48 -33.79
N VAL A 410 -13.76 -12.37 -34.89
CA VAL A 410 -14.25 -12.40 -36.28
C VAL A 410 -13.26 -13.22 -37.13
N ASP A 411 -13.80 -14.14 -37.94
CA ASP A 411 -13.04 -14.83 -38.98
C ASP A 411 -12.57 -13.85 -40.05
N THR A 412 -11.27 -13.86 -40.40
CA THR A 412 -10.76 -13.02 -41.50
C THR A 412 -10.47 -13.80 -42.78
N ALA A 413 -9.89 -15.00 -42.66
CA ALA A 413 -9.57 -15.88 -43.77
C ALA A 413 -9.37 -17.32 -43.26
N PRO A 414 -9.51 -18.34 -44.12
CA PRO A 414 -9.12 -19.69 -43.76
C PRO A 414 -7.58 -19.82 -43.71
N ALA A 415 -7.07 -20.71 -42.87
CA ALA A 415 -5.64 -21.02 -42.75
C ALA A 415 -5.05 -21.60 -44.05
N THR A 416 -5.87 -22.33 -44.80
CA THR A 416 -5.57 -22.77 -46.17
C THR A 416 -6.80 -22.56 -47.07
N PRO A 417 -6.66 -22.34 -48.39
CA PRO A 417 -7.80 -22.03 -49.27
C PRO A 417 -8.96 -23.03 -49.25
N ALA A 418 -8.73 -24.28 -48.84
CA ALA A 418 -9.72 -25.35 -48.79
C ALA A 418 -9.85 -25.97 -47.39
N ASP A 419 -9.54 -25.21 -46.34
CA ASP A 419 -9.66 -25.68 -44.96
C ASP A 419 -11.13 -26.03 -44.64
N PRO A 420 -11.45 -27.30 -44.39
CA PRO A 420 -12.83 -27.72 -44.13
C PRO A 420 -13.37 -27.19 -42.79
N GLU A 421 -12.47 -26.75 -41.90
CA GLU A 421 -12.85 -26.22 -40.61
C GLU A 421 -13.18 -24.71 -40.64
N PHE A 422 -13.07 -24.03 -41.77
CA PHE A 422 -13.49 -22.62 -41.86
C PHE A 422 -15.03 -22.52 -42.06
N PRO A 423 -15.76 -21.63 -41.36
CA PRO A 423 -15.31 -20.61 -40.39
C PRO A 423 -14.96 -21.17 -39.01
N TYR A 424 -14.05 -20.52 -38.29
CA TYR A 424 -13.51 -21.00 -37.01
C TYR A 424 -14.22 -20.42 -35.78
N VAL A 425 -14.77 -19.21 -35.87
CA VAL A 425 -15.48 -18.58 -34.75
C VAL A 425 -16.66 -19.45 -34.32
N GLY A 426 -16.79 -19.71 -33.02
CA GLY A 426 -17.78 -20.62 -32.42
C GLY A 426 -17.27 -22.05 -32.21
N LYS A 427 -16.15 -22.45 -32.81
CA LYS A 427 -15.55 -23.78 -32.60
C LYS A 427 -14.75 -23.83 -31.31
N ARG A 428 -14.50 -25.05 -30.81
CA ARG A 428 -13.68 -25.27 -29.62
C ARG A 428 -12.23 -25.01 -29.94
N VAL A 429 -11.52 -24.41 -28.98
CA VAL A 429 -10.08 -24.13 -29.13
C VAL A 429 -9.29 -25.40 -29.35
N HIS A 430 -9.67 -26.50 -28.68
CA HIS A 430 -8.95 -27.77 -28.78
C HIS A 430 -9.19 -28.52 -30.10
N ASP A 431 -10.15 -28.08 -30.91
CA ASP A 431 -10.45 -28.64 -32.24
C ASP A 431 -9.77 -27.84 -33.36
N LEU A 432 -9.02 -26.78 -33.01
CA LEU A 432 -8.37 -25.89 -33.96
C LEU A 432 -6.85 -25.90 -33.75
N THR A 433 -6.10 -25.87 -34.84
CA THR A 433 -4.65 -25.67 -34.85
C THR A 433 -4.27 -24.22 -34.55
N LEU A 434 -3.03 -23.98 -34.14
CA LEU A 434 -2.53 -22.62 -33.95
C LEU A 434 -2.60 -21.80 -35.24
N ALA A 435 -2.33 -22.41 -36.40
CA ALA A 435 -2.38 -21.74 -37.70
C ALA A 435 -3.78 -21.19 -37.99
N GLN A 436 -4.84 -21.95 -37.66
CA GLN A 436 -6.23 -21.52 -37.80
C GLN A 436 -6.56 -20.39 -36.82
N LEU A 437 -6.20 -20.51 -35.53
CA LEU A 437 -6.47 -19.45 -34.56
C LEU A 437 -5.77 -18.12 -34.90
N LYS A 438 -4.61 -18.17 -35.56
CA LYS A 438 -3.87 -16.97 -35.98
C LYS A 438 -4.52 -16.22 -37.14
N THR A 439 -5.54 -16.76 -37.81
CA THR A 439 -6.34 -16.01 -38.79
C THR A 439 -7.51 -15.25 -38.17
N ILE A 440 -7.81 -15.45 -36.88
CA ILE A 440 -9.00 -14.88 -36.23
C ILE A 440 -8.68 -13.52 -35.61
N ASP A 441 -9.40 -12.47 -36.01
CA ASP A 441 -9.31 -11.15 -35.41
C ASP A 441 -10.13 -11.09 -34.12
N CYS A 442 -9.47 -10.85 -32.98
CA CYS A 442 -10.11 -10.66 -31.68
C CYS A 442 -9.84 -9.26 -31.10
N GLY A 443 -9.43 -8.31 -31.95
CA GLY A 443 -9.18 -6.92 -31.56
C GLY A 443 -10.14 -5.92 -32.20
N SER A 444 -10.80 -6.28 -33.30
CA SER A 444 -11.71 -5.39 -34.02
C SER A 444 -13.05 -5.16 -33.32
N LYS A 445 -13.52 -6.12 -32.51
CA LYS A 445 -14.79 -5.98 -31.77
C LYS A 445 -14.57 -5.31 -30.42
N THR A 446 -15.55 -4.51 -30.02
CA THR A 446 -15.68 -3.96 -28.68
C THR A 446 -16.99 -4.42 -28.06
N LEU A 447 -17.02 -4.50 -26.73
CA LEU A 447 -18.15 -5.03 -25.98
C LEU A 447 -19.15 -3.92 -25.60
N PRO A 448 -20.47 -4.13 -25.75
CA PRO A 448 -21.49 -3.13 -25.38
C PRO A 448 -21.40 -2.66 -23.92
N GLU A 449 -21.02 -3.55 -23.01
CA GLU A 449 -20.81 -3.25 -21.59
C GLU A 449 -19.56 -2.41 -21.31
N PHE A 450 -18.65 -2.27 -22.29
CA PHE A 450 -17.46 -1.41 -22.21
C PHE A 450 -17.47 -0.36 -23.32
N PRO A 451 -18.35 0.67 -23.21
CA PRO A 451 -18.52 1.67 -24.26
C PRO A 451 -17.24 2.47 -24.57
N GLU A 452 -16.33 2.57 -23.59
CA GLU A 452 -15.04 3.28 -23.71
C GLU A 452 -13.88 2.36 -24.16
N GLN A 453 -14.14 1.08 -24.41
CA GLN A 453 -13.11 0.14 -24.87
C GLN A 453 -12.63 0.54 -26.27
N VAL A 454 -11.32 0.63 -26.45
CA VAL A 454 -10.74 1.01 -27.76
C VAL A 454 -10.33 -0.25 -28.50
N ALA A 455 -10.92 -0.46 -29.69
CA ALA A 455 -10.55 -1.55 -30.59
C ALA A 455 -9.06 -1.53 -30.95
N ALA A 456 -8.52 -2.70 -31.23
CA ALA A 456 -7.17 -2.91 -31.76
C ALA A 456 -7.25 -3.84 -33.00
N PRO A 457 -7.75 -3.35 -34.15
CA PRO A 457 -7.95 -4.17 -35.33
C PRO A 457 -6.68 -4.92 -35.75
N GLY A 458 -6.81 -6.19 -36.10
CA GLY A 458 -5.67 -7.03 -36.45
C GLY A 458 -5.07 -7.83 -35.29
N GLU A 459 -5.38 -7.52 -34.03
CA GLU A 459 -4.95 -8.36 -32.90
C GLU A 459 -5.55 -9.77 -33.03
N ARG A 460 -4.71 -10.76 -32.73
CA ARG A 460 -5.02 -12.19 -32.84
C ARG A 460 -4.93 -12.82 -31.45
N ILE A 461 -5.49 -14.01 -31.29
CA ILE A 461 -5.27 -14.83 -30.08
C ILE A 461 -3.75 -15.05 -29.91
N PRO A 462 -3.12 -14.55 -28.83
CA PRO A 462 -1.69 -14.77 -28.62
C PRO A 462 -1.44 -16.17 -28.07
N THR A 463 -0.23 -16.67 -28.29
CA THR A 463 0.34 -17.77 -27.52
C THR A 463 0.86 -17.24 -26.19
N LEU A 464 0.94 -18.11 -25.18
CA LEU A 464 1.53 -17.73 -23.90
C LEU A 464 3.02 -17.31 -24.05
N THR A 465 3.74 -17.92 -24.99
CA THR A 465 5.11 -17.52 -25.34
C THR A 465 5.20 -16.09 -25.91
N GLU A 466 4.23 -15.64 -26.71
CA GLU A 466 4.17 -14.25 -27.19
C GLU A 466 3.92 -13.27 -26.03
N VAL A 467 3.09 -13.63 -25.04
CA VAL A 467 2.90 -12.80 -23.84
C VAL A 467 4.19 -12.67 -23.04
N PHE A 468 4.91 -13.77 -22.78
CA PHE A 468 6.23 -13.68 -22.11
C PHE A 468 7.22 -12.80 -22.88
N THR A 469 7.17 -12.85 -24.22
CA THR A 469 8.01 -12.01 -25.07
C THR A 469 7.65 -10.53 -24.92
N ALA A 470 6.36 -10.20 -24.90
CA ALA A 470 5.88 -8.83 -24.65
C ALA A 470 6.30 -8.31 -23.26
N VAL A 471 6.21 -9.14 -22.22
CA VAL A 471 6.65 -8.78 -20.86
C VAL A 471 8.16 -8.56 -20.79
N ARG A 472 8.99 -9.35 -21.50
CA ARG A 472 10.43 -9.09 -21.56
C ARG A 472 10.74 -7.79 -22.33
N ALA A 473 10.04 -7.56 -23.43
CA ALA A 473 10.24 -6.39 -24.29
C ALA A 473 9.84 -5.07 -23.61
N SER A 474 8.93 -5.10 -22.63
CA SER A 474 8.57 -3.90 -21.85
C SER A 474 9.68 -3.43 -20.91
N GLY A 475 10.70 -4.25 -20.64
CA GLY A 475 11.77 -3.93 -19.70
C GLY A 475 11.32 -3.87 -18.25
N ARG A 476 10.13 -4.41 -17.91
CA ARG A 476 9.58 -4.48 -16.55
C ARG A 476 9.97 -5.80 -15.86
N PRO A 477 11.07 -5.85 -15.07
CA PRO A 477 11.45 -7.07 -14.34
C PRO A 477 10.52 -7.39 -13.17
N ASP A 478 9.73 -6.40 -12.73
CA ASP A 478 8.84 -6.44 -11.58
C ASP A 478 7.47 -7.05 -11.87
N ILE A 479 7.01 -7.02 -13.12
CA ILE A 479 5.67 -7.51 -13.50
C ILE A 479 5.51 -9.00 -13.22
N ARG A 480 4.39 -9.39 -12.63
CA ARG A 480 4.00 -10.79 -12.43
C ARG A 480 2.93 -11.20 -13.44
N LEU A 481 2.67 -12.51 -13.53
CA LEU A 481 1.56 -13.07 -14.30
C LEU A 481 0.69 -13.93 -13.38
N ASN A 482 -0.63 -13.81 -13.50
CA ASN A 482 -1.59 -14.70 -12.89
C ASN A 482 -2.33 -15.44 -14.00
N ILE A 483 -2.00 -16.72 -14.19
CA ILE A 483 -2.37 -17.49 -15.39
C ILE A 483 -3.45 -18.49 -15.04
N GLU A 484 -4.63 -18.36 -15.64
CA GLU A 484 -5.76 -19.28 -15.45
C GLU A 484 -5.72 -20.45 -16.43
N THR A 485 -5.92 -21.68 -15.93
CA THR A 485 -6.26 -22.83 -16.79
C THR A 485 -7.78 -22.97 -16.91
N LYS A 486 -8.32 -22.73 -18.11
CA LYS A 486 -9.75 -22.83 -18.42
C LYS A 486 -10.16 -24.26 -18.75
N VAL A 487 -10.19 -25.10 -17.73
CA VAL A 487 -10.66 -26.49 -17.81
C VAL A 487 -11.86 -26.69 -16.89
N SER A 488 -12.73 -27.63 -17.25
CA SER A 488 -13.88 -28.01 -16.44
C SER A 488 -13.78 -29.50 -16.05
N PRO A 489 -14.12 -29.86 -14.81
CA PRO A 489 -14.22 -31.25 -14.40
C PRO A 489 -15.50 -31.94 -14.87
N THR A 490 -16.49 -31.21 -15.39
CA THR A 490 -17.79 -31.72 -15.79
C THR A 490 -17.99 -31.76 -17.30
N ALA A 491 -17.00 -31.31 -18.08
CA ALA A 491 -17.08 -31.24 -19.53
C ALA A 491 -15.78 -31.74 -20.19
N ASN A 492 -15.92 -32.29 -21.40
CA ASN A 492 -14.84 -32.86 -22.19
C ASN A 492 -14.69 -32.10 -23.51
N ASP A 493 -14.39 -30.82 -23.41
CA ASP A 493 -14.32 -29.83 -24.48
C ASP A 493 -13.03 -28.99 -24.40
N THR A 494 -11.98 -29.57 -23.79
CA THR A 494 -10.62 -29.05 -23.72
C THR A 494 -9.64 -30.22 -23.76
N ALA A 495 -8.34 -29.94 -23.88
CA ALA A 495 -7.33 -30.98 -23.63
C ALA A 495 -7.47 -31.53 -22.19
N PRO A 496 -7.22 -32.85 -21.96
CA PRO A 496 -7.27 -33.43 -20.62
C PRO A 496 -6.47 -32.61 -19.61
N TYR A 497 -7.00 -32.41 -18.39
CA TYR A 497 -6.42 -31.47 -17.43
C TYR A 497 -4.95 -31.78 -17.11
N GLU A 498 -4.51 -33.04 -17.14
CA GLU A 498 -3.11 -33.40 -16.95
C GLU A 498 -2.20 -32.88 -18.07
N VAL A 499 -2.66 -33.00 -19.31
CA VAL A 499 -1.95 -32.51 -20.50
C VAL A 499 -1.91 -30.99 -20.48
N PHE A 500 -3.06 -30.37 -20.21
CA PHE A 500 -3.21 -28.93 -20.13
C PHE A 500 -2.26 -28.33 -19.08
N THR A 501 -2.39 -28.77 -17.83
CA THR A 501 -1.59 -28.26 -16.70
C THR A 501 -0.10 -28.45 -16.98
N ARG A 502 0.30 -29.62 -17.49
CA ARG A 502 1.70 -29.90 -17.80
C ARG A 502 2.26 -28.97 -18.88
N LYS A 503 1.51 -28.70 -19.94
CA LYS A 503 1.93 -27.77 -21.00
C LYS A 503 2.12 -26.36 -20.46
N VAL A 504 1.14 -25.83 -19.72
CA VAL A 504 1.23 -24.49 -19.11
C VAL A 504 2.43 -24.39 -18.15
N VAL A 505 2.58 -25.34 -17.21
CA VAL A 505 3.71 -25.36 -16.26
C VAL A 505 5.07 -25.48 -16.99
N THR A 506 5.12 -26.26 -18.06
CA THR A 506 6.32 -26.42 -18.88
C THR A 506 6.68 -25.11 -19.60
N GLU A 507 5.70 -24.43 -20.18
CA GLU A 507 5.93 -23.13 -20.83
C GLU A 507 6.40 -22.06 -19.85
N ILE A 508 5.77 -21.95 -18.68
CA ILE A 508 6.20 -21.03 -17.60
C ILE A 508 7.66 -21.32 -17.20
N THR A 509 7.97 -22.59 -16.97
CA THR A 509 9.31 -23.01 -16.51
C THR A 509 10.36 -22.77 -17.60
N ARG A 510 10.07 -23.15 -18.85
CA ARG A 510 10.94 -22.94 -20.01
C ARG A 510 11.21 -21.46 -20.26
N ALA A 511 10.21 -20.60 -20.01
CA ALA A 511 10.36 -19.16 -20.14
C ALA A 511 11.14 -18.53 -18.96
N GLY A 512 11.46 -19.27 -17.89
CA GLY A 512 12.12 -18.72 -16.71
C GLY A 512 11.24 -17.75 -15.92
N PHE A 513 9.90 -17.89 -16.02
CA PHE A 513 8.94 -17.02 -15.35
C PHE A 513 8.40 -17.58 -14.03
N THR A 514 8.85 -18.76 -13.58
CA THR A 514 8.32 -19.45 -12.39
C THR A 514 8.19 -18.55 -11.15
N SER A 515 9.19 -17.73 -10.82
CA SER A 515 9.17 -16.86 -9.64
C SER A 515 8.24 -15.64 -9.77
N ARG A 516 7.78 -15.35 -11.00
CA ARG A 516 6.93 -14.21 -11.36
C ARG A 516 5.52 -14.67 -11.75
N THR A 517 5.19 -15.94 -11.61
CA THR A 517 3.90 -16.48 -12.04
C THR A 517 3.15 -17.14 -10.90
N THR A 518 1.87 -16.85 -10.79
CA THR A 518 0.88 -17.69 -10.13
C THR A 518 0.08 -18.47 -11.16
N LEU A 519 -0.20 -19.73 -10.88
CA LEU A 519 -1.21 -20.50 -11.64
C LEU A 519 -2.52 -20.52 -10.86
N GLN A 520 -3.60 -20.04 -11.48
CA GLN A 520 -4.94 -20.01 -10.89
C GLN A 520 -5.89 -20.95 -11.65
N SER A 521 -6.90 -21.47 -10.96
CA SER A 521 -7.98 -22.24 -11.62
C SER A 521 -9.17 -22.46 -10.69
N PHE A 522 -10.36 -22.56 -11.29
CA PHE A 522 -11.54 -23.11 -10.63
C PHE A 522 -11.46 -24.64 -10.47
N ASP A 523 -10.78 -25.34 -11.38
CA ASP A 523 -10.54 -26.78 -11.26
C ASP A 523 -9.27 -27.04 -10.47
N TRP A 524 -9.41 -27.31 -9.18
CA TRP A 524 -8.28 -27.46 -8.27
C TRP A 524 -7.44 -28.72 -8.53
N ARG A 525 -7.85 -29.62 -9.43
CA ARG A 525 -6.96 -30.68 -9.93
C ARG A 525 -5.72 -30.09 -10.59
N THR A 526 -5.88 -28.98 -11.31
CA THR A 526 -4.78 -28.25 -11.95
C THR A 526 -3.82 -27.64 -10.92
N ILE A 527 -4.35 -27.06 -9.84
CA ILE A 527 -3.58 -26.50 -8.72
C ILE A 527 -2.71 -27.59 -8.08
N ILE A 528 -3.34 -28.72 -7.71
CA ILE A 528 -2.67 -29.84 -7.06
C ILE A 528 -1.58 -30.41 -7.97
N LEU A 529 -1.88 -30.57 -9.27
CA LEU A 529 -0.93 -31.10 -10.23
C LEU A 529 0.22 -30.11 -10.50
N ALA A 530 -0.06 -28.82 -10.64
CA ALA A 530 0.96 -27.80 -10.86
C ALA A 530 1.99 -27.77 -9.73
N ARG A 531 1.53 -27.85 -8.47
CA ARG A 531 2.41 -27.96 -7.30
C ARG A 531 3.27 -29.22 -7.30
N LYS A 532 2.72 -30.36 -7.78
CA LYS A 532 3.48 -31.61 -7.94
C LYS A 532 4.53 -31.51 -9.05
N LEU A 533 4.21 -30.83 -10.15
CA LEU A 533 5.11 -30.64 -11.28
C LEU A 533 6.23 -29.64 -10.97
N ASN A 534 5.91 -28.55 -10.27
CA ASN A 534 6.85 -27.51 -9.88
C ASN A 534 6.49 -26.93 -8.50
N PRO A 535 7.12 -27.42 -7.41
CA PRO A 535 6.87 -26.94 -6.04
C PRO A 535 7.30 -25.49 -5.78
N SER A 536 7.96 -24.82 -6.72
CA SER A 536 8.31 -23.40 -6.62
C SER A 536 7.26 -22.49 -7.27
N LEU A 537 6.33 -23.04 -8.07
CA LEU A 537 5.25 -22.27 -8.68
C LEU A 537 4.16 -21.97 -7.66
N GLU A 538 3.88 -20.69 -7.41
CA GLU A 538 2.76 -20.27 -6.56
C GLU A 538 1.42 -20.59 -7.24
N THR A 539 0.40 -20.90 -6.46
CA THR A 539 -0.92 -21.25 -6.99
C THR A 539 -2.05 -20.54 -6.24
N VAL A 540 -3.13 -20.28 -6.96
CA VAL A 540 -4.29 -19.51 -6.50
C VAL A 540 -5.53 -20.38 -6.65
N ALA A 541 -6.31 -20.47 -5.58
CA ALA A 541 -7.61 -21.13 -5.60
C ALA A 541 -8.68 -20.13 -6.01
N LEU A 542 -9.18 -20.24 -7.26
CA LEU A 542 -10.38 -19.52 -7.68
C LEU A 542 -11.62 -20.19 -7.09
N ILE A 543 -12.55 -19.37 -6.62
CA ILE A 543 -13.73 -19.82 -5.88
C ILE A 543 -14.97 -19.05 -6.39
N TRP A 544 -15.93 -19.83 -6.85
CA TRP A 544 -17.27 -19.40 -7.20
C TRP A 544 -18.26 -19.99 -6.20
N GLN A 545 -18.87 -19.20 -5.32
CA GLN A 545 -19.85 -19.71 -4.37
C GLN A 545 -20.98 -18.72 -4.13
N TYR A 546 -22.21 -19.15 -4.36
CA TYR A 546 -23.40 -18.33 -4.20
C TYR A 546 -24.47 -19.03 -3.35
N GLY A 547 -25.66 -18.43 -3.32
CA GLY A 547 -26.80 -18.94 -2.57
C GLY A 547 -27.49 -20.13 -3.21
N PRO A 548 -28.60 -20.59 -2.60
CA PRO A 548 -29.35 -21.76 -3.06
C PRO A 548 -29.86 -21.68 -4.50
N ALA A 549 -30.17 -20.47 -4.99
CA ALA A 549 -30.73 -20.29 -6.33
C ALA A 549 -29.67 -20.46 -7.41
N GLU A 550 -28.45 -19.98 -7.14
CA GLU A 550 -27.32 -20.01 -8.05
C GLU A 550 -26.49 -21.30 -7.94
N CYS A 551 -26.66 -22.08 -6.87
CA CYS A 551 -25.96 -23.35 -6.67
C CYS A 551 -26.98 -24.50 -6.54
N LYS A 552 -27.89 -24.63 -7.49
CA LYS A 552 -29.01 -25.60 -7.42
C LYS A 552 -28.61 -26.98 -7.91
N THR A 553 -27.71 -27.05 -8.88
CA THR A 553 -27.30 -28.27 -9.58
C THR A 553 -25.81 -28.25 -9.82
N LEU A 554 -25.23 -29.43 -10.10
CA LEU A 554 -23.82 -29.54 -10.50
C LEU A 554 -23.46 -28.75 -11.77
N ALA A 555 -24.45 -28.38 -12.58
CA ALA A 555 -24.25 -27.57 -13.77
C ALA A 555 -24.01 -26.08 -13.46
N ASP A 556 -24.28 -25.63 -12.23
CA ASP A 556 -24.13 -24.22 -11.84
C ASP A 556 -22.71 -23.86 -11.37
N GLU A 557 -21.78 -24.82 -11.44
CA GLU A 557 -20.34 -24.63 -11.30
C GLU A 557 -19.87 -24.06 -9.94
N CYS A 558 -20.70 -24.15 -8.89
CA CYS A 558 -20.30 -23.71 -7.56
C CYS A 558 -19.15 -24.56 -6.99
N SER A 559 -18.10 -23.88 -6.54
CA SER A 559 -16.82 -24.48 -6.17
C SER A 559 -16.89 -25.28 -4.87
N LEU A 560 -17.58 -24.81 -3.83
CA LEU A 560 -17.55 -25.45 -2.50
C LEU A 560 -18.78 -26.33 -2.27
N GLN A 561 -19.95 -25.71 -2.19
CA GLN A 561 -21.26 -26.36 -2.15
C GLN A 561 -21.78 -26.48 -3.59
N ALA A 562 -21.30 -27.50 -4.32
CA ALA A 562 -21.66 -27.70 -5.72
C ALA A 562 -23.17 -27.93 -5.94
N ILE A 563 -23.86 -28.44 -4.92
CA ILE A 563 -25.30 -28.25 -4.73
C ILE A 563 -25.46 -27.66 -3.33
N TYR A 564 -26.12 -26.51 -3.23
CA TYR A 564 -26.23 -25.74 -2.00
C TYR A 564 -26.92 -26.56 -0.91
N GLY A 565 -26.30 -26.63 0.26
CA GLY A 565 -26.88 -27.32 1.42
C GLY A 565 -26.91 -28.85 1.32
N ASP A 566 -26.40 -29.46 0.24
CA ASP A 566 -26.39 -30.92 0.07
C ASP A 566 -25.01 -31.54 0.42
N PRO A 567 -24.83 -32.10 1.63
CA PRO A 567 -23.58 -32.73 2.04
C PRO A 567 -23.30 -34.06 1.35
N THR A 568 -24.25 -34.62 0.61
CA THR A 568 -24.03 -35.87 -0.15
C THR A 568 -23.31 -35.61 -1.46
N THR A 569 -23.37 -34.36 -1.95
CA THR A 569 -22.72 -33.94 -3.18
C THR A 569 -21.35 -33.33 -2.91
N LYS A 570 -20.30 -34.04 -3.33
CA LYS A 570 -18.92 -33.53 -3.30
C LYS A 570 -18.66 -32.69 -4.54
N SER A 571 -18.06 -31.53 -4.36
CA SER A 571 -17.70 -30.66 -5.48
C SER A 571 -16.66 -31.32 -6.39
N PRO A 572 -16.91 -31.39 -7.71
CA PRO A 572 -15.90 -31.83 -8.66
C PRO A 572 -14.77 -30.80 -8.86
N TRP A 573 -15.01 -29.54 -8.48
CA TRP A 573 -14.10 -28.41 -8.67
C TRP A 573 -12.94 -28.39 -7.66
N THR A 574 -13.09 -29.01 -6.50
CA THR A 574 -12.08 -28.98 -5.42
C THR A 574 -11.03 -30.10 -5.53
N GLY A 575 -10.96 -30.77 -6.68
CA GLY A 575 -9.93 -31.80 -6.95
C GLY A 575 -9.96 -32.98 -5.97
N GLY A 576 -11.15 -33.33 -5.47
CA GLY A 576 -11.36 -34.42 -4.51
C GLY A 576 -11.29 -34.01 -3.04
N LEU A 577 -11.06 -32.72 -2.74
CA LEU A 577 -11.14 -32.19 -1.38
C LEU A 577 -12.59 -31.93 -0.98
N ASP A 578 -13.00 -32.42 0.17
CA ASP A 578 -14.39 -32.44 0.60
C ASP A 578 -14.70 -31.26 1.52
N TRP A 579 -15.39 -30.24 0.99
CA TRP A 579 -15.81 -29.04 1.73
C TRP A 579 -16.56 -29.40 3.03
N TRP A 580 -17.46 -30.39 2.97
CA TRP A 580 -18.35 -30.76 4.07
C TRP A 580 -17.63 -31.36 5.28
N LYS A 581 -16.37 -31.79 5.14
CA LYS A 581 -15.58 -32.31 6.27
C LYS A 581 -15.05 -31.23 7.20
N SER A 582 -14.94 -29.98 6.75
CA SER A 582 -14.39 -28.91 7.58
C SER A 582 -15.15 -27.60 7.52
N GLN A 583 -15.81 -27.29 6.40
CA GLN A 583 -16.46 -26.00 6.16
C GLN A 583 -15.56 -24.81 6.53
N ASP A 584 -14.27 -24.97 6.28
CA ASP A 584 -13.21 -24.01 6.55
C ASP A 584 -12.44 -23.81 5.25
N LEU A 585 -12.69 -22.66 4.62
CA LEU A 585 -12.11 -22.33 3.32
C LEU A 585 -10.58 -22.26 3.40
N ALA A 586 -10.03 -21.72 4.49
CA ALA A 586 -8.60 -21.60 4.67
C ALA A 586 -7.94 -22.98 4.73
N LYS A 587 -8.56 -23.93 5.43
CA LYS A 587 -8.07 -25.31 5.52
C LYS A 587 -8.11 -25.99 4.15
N LEU A 588 -9.21 -25.86 3.41
CA LEU A 588 -9.38 -26.50 2.12
C LEU A 588 -8.37 -25.97 1.08
N VAL A 589 -8.17 -24.64 1.03
CA VAL A 589 -7.21 -23.99 0.13
C VAL A 589 -5.77 -24.40 0.46
N ARG A 590 -5.41 -24.51 1.75
CA ARG A 590 -4.08 -25.02 2.12
C ARG A 590 -3.89 -26.49 1.72
N GLN A 591 -4.94 -27.31 1.80
CA GLN A 591 -4.88 -28.72 1.40
C GLN A 591 -4.72 -28.90 -0.11
N SER A 592 -5.24 -27.99 -0.93
CA SER A 592 -4.97 -28.01 -2.38
C SER A 592 -3.54 -27.60 -2.73
N GLY A 593 -2.84 -26.96 -1.79
CA GLY A 593 -1.49 -26.45 -1.96
C GLY A 593 -1.44 -25.03 -2.50
N ALA A 594 -2.58 -24.35 -2.60
CA ALA A 594 -2.67 -22.94 -2.96
C ALA A 594 -2.22 -22.02 -1.82
N THR A 595 -1.64 -20.87 -2.21
CA THR A 595 -1.15 -19.83 -1.30
C THR A 595 -2.06 -18.61 -1.24
N THR A 596 -3.06 -18.57 -2.13
CA THR A 596 -3.95 -17.42 -2.30
C THR A 596 -5.38 -17.91 -2.45
N VAL A 597 -6.29 -17.26 -1.73
CA VAL A 597 -7.74 -17.33 -1.90
C VAL A 597 -8.14 -16.23 -2.88
N SER A 598 -8.81 -16.62 -3.96
CA SER A 598 -9.37 -15.67 -4.91
C SER A 598 -10.84 -16.04 -5.11
N ALA A 599 -11.72 -15.27 -4.46
CA ALA A 599 -13.16 -15.42 -4.61
C ALA A 599 -13.69 -14.27 -5.46
N ASN A 600 -14.87 -14.45 -6.05
CA ASN A 600 -15.60 -13.31 -6.56
C ASN A 600 -15.79 -12.28 -5.42
N TRP A 601 -15.95 -10.97 -5.69
CA TRP A 601 -15.96 -9.79 -4.78
C TRP A 601 -16.59 -9.94 -3.36
N GLN A 602 -17.29 -11.04 -3.11
CA GLN A 602 -17.58 -11.71 -1.85
C GLN A 602 -16.31 -11.98 -1.03
N VAL A 603 -15.81 -10.93 -0.38
CA VAL A 603 -14.88 -11.02 0.75
C VAL A 603 -15.73 -10.96 2.01
N HIS A 604 -15.47 -11.84 2.99
CA HIS A 604 -16.22 -11.87 4.23
C HIS A 604 -16.12 -10.51 4.94
N ASP A 605 -17.26 -9.83 5.03
CA ASP A 605 -17.42 -8.49 5.57
C ASP A 605 -18.56 -8.53 6.59
N PRO A 606 -18.26 -8.38 7.90
CA PRO A 606 -19.28 -8.47 8.94
C PRO A 606 -20.30 -7.33 8.88
N ASN A 607 -20.02 -6.24 8.14
CA ASN A 607 -20.90 -5.08 8.01
C ASN A 607 -21.63 -5.06 6.66
N GLN A 608 -21.47 -6.08 5.82
CA GLN A 608 -22.13 -6.14 4.53
C GLN A 608 -23.64 -6.27 4.69
N SER A 609 -24.38 -5.36 4.06
CA SER A 609 -25.83 -5.46 3.92
C SER A 609 -26.20 -6.39 2.77
N THR A 610 -27.42 -6.91 2.81
CA THR A 610 -28.00 -7.57 1.64
C THR A 610 -28.23 -6.54 0.53
N VAL A 611 -27.89 -6.90 -0.71
CA VAL A 611 -28.19 -6.12 -1.91
C VAL A 611 -29.03 -6.99 -2.82
N ASP A 612 -30.28 -6.59 -3.02
CA ASP A 612 -31.16 -7.21 -4.00
C ASP A 612 -30.92 -6.57 -5.37
N ASN A 613 -30.64 -7.39 -6.37
CA ASN A 613 -30.40 -6.96 -7.75
C ASN A 613 -30.95 -8.02 -8.72
N GLU A 614 -31.48 -7.59 -9.86
CA GLU A 614 -31.93 -8.52 -10.91
C GLU A 614 -30.74 -9.32 -11.46
N ASP A 615 -29.61 -8.64 -11.68
CA ASP A 615 -28.34 -9.28 -11.96
C ASP A 615 -27.85 -10.01 -10.71
N TRP A 616 -27.92 -11.33 -10.78
CA TRP A 616 -27.50 -12.23 -9.71
C TRP A 616 -26.01 -12.05 -9.37
N TYR A 617 -25.17 -11.61 -10.32
CA TYR A 617 -23.76 -11.33 -10.08
C TYR A 617 -23.54 -10.14 -9.13
N LEU A 618 -24.51 -9.23 -9.06
CA LEU A 618 -24.49 -8.05 -8.20
C LEU A 618 -25.27 -8.25 -6.90
N ARG A 619 -26.00 -9.38 -6.75
CA ARG A 619 -26.70 -9.71 -5.51
C ARG A 619 -25.71 -9.99 -4.40
N GLN A 620 -25.96 -9.42 -3.23
CA GLN A 620 -25.12 -9.61 -2.06
C GLN A 620 -25.94 -10.20 -0.93
N ASN A 621 -25.49 -11.32 -0.37
CA ASN A 621 -26.03 -11.83 0.89
C ASN A 621 -24.88 -12.42 1.70
N PRO A 622 -24.51 -11.79 2.84
CA PRO A 622 -23.37 -12.24 3.64
C PRO A 622 -23.55 -13.66 4.19
N ALA A 623 -24.78 -14.18 4.26
CA ALA A 623 -25.05 -15.53 4.73
C ALA A 623 -24.48 -16.64 3.84
N TYR A 624 -24.14 -16.34 2.58
CA TYR A 624 -23.71 -17.38 1.61
C TYR A 624 -22.19 -17.55 1.50
N PHE A 625 -21.40 -16.58 1.99
CA PHE A 625 -19.95 -16.66 1.92
C PHE A 625 -19.33 -17.06 3.26
N HIS A 626 -19.09 -18.36 3.42
CA HIS A 626 -18.57 -18.98 4.65
C HIS A 626 -17.04 -19.04 4.72
N ALA A 627 -16.37 -17.89 4.55
CA ALA A 627 -14.93 -17.78 4.76
C ALA A 627 -14.61 -17.05 6.07
N PRO A 628 -13.43 -17.31 6.68
CA PRO A 628 -12.88 -16.39 7.65
C PRO A 628 -12.74 -14.98 7.06
N ASP A 629 -12.72 -13.97 7.92
CA ASP A 629 -12.32 -12.63 7.52
C ASP A 629 -10.89 -12.62 6.95
N VAL A 630 -10.53 -11.54 6.25
CA VAL A 630 -9.21 -11.40 5.61
C VAL A 630 -8.07 -11.62 6.61
N GLN A 631 -8.20 -11.08 7.83
CA GLN A 631 -7.21 -11.27 8.89
C GLN A 631 -7.10 -12.72 9.35
N GLY A 632 -8.20 -13.47 9.36
CA GLY A 632 -8.24 -14.91 9.61
C GLY A 632 -7.49 -15.70 8.55
N LEU A 633 -7.65 -15.33 7.28
CA LEU A 633 -6.89 -15.90 6.17
C LEU A 633 -5.39 -15.57 6.27
N HIS A 634 -5.05 -14.32 6.61
CA HIS A 634 -3.65 -13.89 6.85
C HIS A 634 -2.98 -14.66 8.00
N ARG A 635 -3.69 -14.91 9.12
CA ARG A 635 -3.20 -15.75 10.23
C ARG A 635 -2.91 -17.20 9.80
N LYS A 636 -3.48 -17.64 8.69
CA LYS A 636 -3.22 -18.96 8.07
C LYS A 636 -2.23 -18.86 6.91
N HIS A 637 -1.55 -17.73 6.75
CA HIS A 637 -0.57 -17.45 5.70
C HIS A 637 -1.14 -17.56 4.28
N LEU A 638 -2.42 -17.21 4.11
CA LEU A 638 -3.06 -17.14 2.79
C LEU A 638 -3.24 -15.68 2.39
N LYS A 639 -2.91 -15.36 1.14
CA LYS A 639 -3.26 -14.08 0.52
C LYS A 639 -4.72 -14.07 0.08
N VAL A 640 -5.32 -12.90 -0.04
CA VAL A 640 -6.70 -12.70 -0.51
C VAL A 640 -6.70 -11.71 -1.68
N ILE A 641 -7.11 -12.17 -2.86
CA ILE A 641 -7.15 -11.35 -4.08
C ILE A 641 -8.51 -11.58 -4.76
N PRO A 642 -9.55 -10.77 -4.47
CA PRO A 642 -10.84 -10.93 -5.12
C PRO A 642 -10.81 -10.51 -6.61
N TYR A 643 -11.74 -11.08 -7.38
CA TYR A 643 -12.03 -10.75 -8.77
C TYR A 643 -13.56 -10.58 -8.96
N THR A 644 -14.07 -10.11 -10.09
CA THR A 644 -13.46 -9.01 -10.83
C THR A 644 -14.11 -7.74 -10.30
N VAL A 645 -13.35 -6.91 -9.58
CA VAL A 645 -13.89 -5.73 -8.91
C VAL A 645 -13.71 -4.52 -9.83
N ASN A 646 -14.82 -3.91 -10.25
CA ASN A 646 -14.82 -2.91 -11.32
C ASN A 646 -15.41 -1.55 -10.93
N ASP A 647 -15.94 -1.42 -9.71
CA ASP A 647 -16.48 -0.17 -9.20
C ASP A 647 -15.69 0.34 -7.98
N GLU A 648 -15.57 1.66 -7.91
CA GLU A 648 -14.82 2.34 -6.86
C GLU A 648 -15.35 2.05 -5.44
N PRO A 649 -16.68 2.02 -5.18
CA PRO A 649 -17.21 1.65 -3.86
C PRO A 649 -16.74 0.26 -3.40
N THR A 650 -16.84 -0.76 -4.25
CA THR A 650 -16.42 -2.13 -3.89
C THR A 650 -14.91 -2.21 -3.73
N MET A 651 -14.11 -1.54 -4.58
CA MET A 651 -12.66 -1.46 -4.40
C MET A 651 -12.29 -0.86 -3.05
N ASN A 652 -12.88 0.29 -2.69
CA ASN A 652 -12.66 0.94 -1.39
C ASN A 652 -13.01 -0.01 -0.23
N ARG A 653 -14.16 -0.69 -0.31
CA ARG A 653 -14.61 -1.63 0.71
C ARG A 653 -13.62 -2.77 0.91
N VAL A 654 -13.26 -3.50 -0.14
CA VAL A 654 -12.38 -4.68 0.00
C VAL A 654 -10.94 -4.29 0.35
N ILE A 655 -10.45 -3.13 -0.11
CA ILE A 655 -9.15 -2.59 0.33
C ILE A 655 -9.16 -2.30 1.84
N THR A 656 -10.27 -1.77 2.37
CA THR A 656 -10.46 -1.49 3.80
C THR A 656 -10.52 -2.79 4.61
N LEU A 657 -11.10 -3.86 4.07
CA LEU A 657 -11.06 -5.20 4.68
C LEU A 657 -9.64 -5.80 4.73
N GLY A 658 -8.71 -5.24 3.94
CA GLY A 658 -7.29 -5.57 4.01
C GLY A 658 -6.82 -6.59 2.98
N VAL A 659 -7.53 -6.78 1.86
CA VAL A 659 -7.12 -7.73 0.80
C VAL A 659 -5.71 -7.41 0.26
N ASP A 660 -5.00 -8.43 -0.22
CA ASP A 660 -3.62 -8.31 -0.70
C ASP A 660 -3.55 -7.72 -2.11
N GLY A 661 -4.63 -7.79 -2.87
CA GLY A 661 -4.71 -7.27 -4.23
C GLY A 661 -6.13 -7.32 -4.77
N ILE A 662 -6.32 -6.85 -6.00
CA ILE A 662 -7.59 -6.92 -6.72
C ILE A 662 -7.32 -7.25 -8.18
N ILE A 663 -8.13 -8.14 -8.74
CA ILE A 663 -8.25 -8.38 -10.18
C ILE A 663 -9.38 -7.49 -10.72
N THR A 664 -9.09 -6.66 -11.73
CA THR A 664 -10.03 -5.68 -12.28
C THR A 664 -9.95 -5.57 -13.79
N ASP A 665 -11.09 -5.32 -14.44
CA ASP A 665 -11.14 -4.98 -15.87
C ASP A 665 -10.54 -3.59 -16.15
N ASN A 666 -10.57 -2.69 -15.15
CA ASN A 666 -10.10 -1.31 -15.26
C ASN A 666 -8.93 -1.05 -14.29
N PRO A 667 -7.69 -1.40 -14.67
CA PRO A 667 -6.52 -1.20 -13.80
C PRO A 667 -6.26 0.26 -13.47
N ASP A 668 -6.64 1.22 -14.33
CA ASP A 668 -6.41 2.65 -14.06
C ASP A 668 -7.30 3.18 -12.94
N LEU A 669 -8.56 2.73 -12.91
CA LEU A 669 -9.46 2.98 -11.78
C LEU A 669 -8.86 2.39 -10.49
N LEU A 670 -8.41 1.13 -10.51
CA LEU A 670 -7.82 0.51 -9.33
C LEU A 670 -6.52 1.19 -8.88
N VAL A 671 -5.67 1.64 -9.81
CA VAL A 671 -4.47 2.44 -9.48
C VAL A 671 -4.86 3.71 -8.75
N ARG A 672 -5.87 4.44 -9.26
CA ARG A 672 -6.37 5.65 -8.59
C ARG A 672 -6.84 5.33 -7.17
N VAL A 673 -7.70 4.33 -6.99
CA VAL A 673 -8.21 3.95 -5.66
C VAL A 673 -7.07 3.50 -4.75
N ALA A 674 -6.14 2.68 -5.23
CA ALA A 674 -4.98 2.24 -4.46
C ALA A 674 -4.11 3.42 -3.98
N LYS A 675 -3.93 4.47 -4.81
CA LYS A 675 -3.23 5.70 -4.39
C LYS A 675 -3.96 6.40 -3.25
N LEU A 676 -5.30 6.48 -3.26
CA LEU A 676 -6.09 7.06 -2.15
C LEU A 676 -5.81 6.36 -0.82
N HIS A 677 -5.63 5.04 -0.86
CA HIS A 677 -5.33 4.21 0.31
C HIS A 677 -3.83 4.16 0.66
N GLY A 678 -2.98 4.94 -0.01
CA GLY A 678 -1.54 4.92 0.24
C GLY A 678 -0.84 3.66 -0.25
N LEU A 679 -1.45 2.91 -1.17
CA LEU A 679 -0.94 1.63 -1.67
C LEU A 679 -0.28 1.76 -3.04
N ARG A 680 -0.19 2.96 -3.62
CA ARG A 680 0.55 3.26 -4.86
C ARG A 680 1.16 4.65 -4.91
#